data_AF-A0A2S1QU10-F1
#
_entry.id   AF-A0A2S1QU10-F1
#
_cell.length_a   1.000
_cell.length_b   1.000
_cell.length_c   1.000
_cell.angle_alpha   90.00
_cell.angle_beta   90.00
_cell.angle_gamma   90.00
#
_symmetry.space_group_name_H-M   'P 1'
#
loop_
_entity.id
_entity.type
_entity.pdbx_description
1 polymer ?
#
loop_
_entity_poly.entity_id
_entity_poly.type
_entity_poly.pdbx_seq_one_letter_code
_entity_poly.pdbx_strand_id
1 'polypeptide(L)'
;MARDLKYTRNIGIAAHIDAGKTTTTERILFYTGKSHKIGEVHDGAATMDWMAQEQERGITITSAATTCTWNFPTDQGKTTGDSKDYHFNIIDTPGHVDFTVEVNRSLRVLDGLVFLFSAVDGVEPQSETNWRLADNYKVPRMGFVNKMDRQGSNFLAVCQQVKDMLKSNAVPIVLPIGDEADFKGVVDLIKNQAIIWHDETQGATFDIVPIPDDMKEEAHQYRAQLIEEVAGYDESLLEKFMEDESSITEDEINEALRKATIDMAIIPMLCGSSFKNKGVQFMLDAVCKFLPSPLDKEAIEGTNPDTDEPITRKPSVTEPFAALAFKIATDPYVGRLAFFRAYSGRLDAGSYVLNNRSGNKERISRIYQMHANKQNPIEYIEAGDIGAAVGFKDIKTGDTLSDEKNPIVLESMNFPDPVIGIAVEPKTKADVDKMGMALAKLAEEDPTFTVRTDHASGQTIISGMGELHLDILVDRLKREFKVEVNQGEPQVEYKEAITREAQHRETYKKQSGGRGKFGDIVFRLGPADEVDGKVPMGLQFVNEVKGGNIPREFIPAIEKGFKEAMKQGPLAGYEMDSMKVVLLDGSFHPVDSDALSFELAAKMGYKEAARSAGAVILEPIMKLEVLTPEENMGDIVGDLNRRRGQINNMDDRAGSKVVKASVPLSEMFGYVTTLRTLSSGRATSTMEFSHYAETPSNIADDVIKKAKGNA
;
A
#
# COMPACT_ATOMS: atom_id res chain seq x y z
N MET A 1 -5.87 -39.80 -3.64
CA MET A 1 -5.06 -39.40 -4.80
C MET A 1 -4.95 -37.90 -4.76
N ALA A 2 -3.77 -37.33 -4.98
CA ALA A 2 -3.59 -35.88 -5.07
C ALA A 2 -4.42 -35.32 -6.23
N ARG A 3 -4.89 -34.08 -6.09
CA ARG A 3 -5.66 -33.39 -7.14
C ARG A 3 -4.78 -33.16 -8.36
N ASP A 4 -5.34 -33.29 -9.57
CA ASP A 4 -4.63 -32.92 -10.79
C ASP A 4 -4.52 -31.39 -10.90
N LEU A 5 -3.31 -30.88 -10.73
CA LEU A 5 -3.01 -29.45 -10.76
C LEU A 5 -3.32 -28.79 -12.11
N LYS A 6 -3.45 -29.57 -13.19
CA LYS A 6 -3.87 -29.07 -14.50
C LYS A 6 -5.24 -28.38 -14.46
N TYR A 7 -6.13 -28.83 -13.56
CA TYR A 7 -7.48 -28.29 -13.40
C TYR A 7 -7.59 -27.28 -12.24
N THR A 8 -6.46 -26.86 -11.65
CA THR A 8 -6.45 -25.80 -10.64
C THR A 8 -6.27 -24.44 -11.32
N ARG A 9 -7.01 -23.42 -10.88
CA ARG A 9 -6.85 -22.02 -11.29
C ARG A 9 -6.76 -21.14 -10.05
N ASN A 10 -5.63 -20.49 -9.87
CA ASN A 10 -5.42 -19.46 -8.85
C ASN A 10 -5.58 -18.10 -9.51
N ILE A 11 -6.76 -17.48 -9.37
CA ILE A 11 -7.12 -16.26 -10.10
C ILE A 11 -7.42 -15.09 -9.18
N GLY A 12 -6.97 -13.91 -9.58
CA GLY A 12 -7.40 -12.65 -8.98
C GLY A 12 -8.49 -11.98 -9.80
N ILE A 13 -9.30 -11.18 -9.11
CA ILE A 13 -10.24 -10.26 -9.74
C ILE A 13 -9.78 -8.85 -9.37
N ALA A 14 -9.29 -8.08 -10.34
CA ALA A 14 -8.77 -6.71 -10.14
C ALA A 14 -9.40 -5.73 -11.13
N ALA A 15 -9.53 -4.48 -10.73
CA ALA A 15 -10.21 -3.43 -11.50
C ALA A 15 -10.12 -2.07 -10.79
N HIS A 16 -10.53 -1.00 -11.48
CA HIS A 16 -10.85 0.27 -10.84
C HIS A 16 -12.04 0.18 -9.85
N ILE A 17 -12.20 1.20 -9.01
CA ILE A 17 -13.35 1.37 -8.11
C ILE A 17 -14.63 1.36 -8.96
N ASP A 18 -15.69 0.73 -8.46
CA ASP A 18 -16.98 0.64 -9.17
C ASP A 18 -16.95 -0.03 -10.57
N ALA A 19 -15.88 -0.71 -10.98
CA ALA A 19 -15.93 -1.55 -12.20
C ALA A 19 -16.79 -2.84 -12.03
N GLY A 20 -17.35 -3.07 -10.84
CA GLY A 20 -18.18 -4.23 -10.52
C GLY A 20 -17.41 -5.51 -10.18
N LYS A 21 -16.23 -5.40 -9.54
CA LYS A 21 -15.41 -6.55 -9.07
C LYS A 21 -16.21 -7.49 -8.18
N THR A 22 -16.64 -7.00 -7.01
CA THR A 22 -17.36 -7.78 -6.01
C THR A 22 -18.65 -8.36 -6.58
N THR A 23 -19.38 -7.57 -7.38
CA THR A 23 -20.58 -8.05 -8.09
C THR A 23 -20.25 -9.24 -8.99
N THR A 24 -19.15 -9.17 -9.75
CA THR A 24 -18.70 -10.27 -10.60
C THR A 24 -18.29 -11.48 -9.77
N THR A 25 -17.55 -11.28 -8.68
CA THR A 25 -17.19 -12.36 -7.74
C THR A 25 -18.42 -13.06 -7.16
N GLU A 26 -19.44 -12.32 -6.73
CA GLU A 26 -20.71 -12.89 -6.25
C GLU A 26 -21.42 -13.71 -7.34
N ARG A 27 -21.39 -13.25 -8.60
CA ARG A 27 -21.92 -14.04 -9.74
C ARG A 27 -21.18 -15.35 -9.92
N ILE A 28 -19.85 -15.34 -9.79
CA ILE A 28 -19.05 -16.56 -9.88
C ILE A 28 -19.43 -17.54 -8.77
N LEU A 29 -19.61 -17.05 -7.53
CA LEU A 29 -20.06 -17.89 -6.41
C LEU A 29 -21.45 -18.48 -6.62
N PHE A 30 -22.35 -17.73 -7.25
CA PHE A 30 -23.68 -18.21 -7.60
C PHE A 30 -23.63 -19.30 -8.68
N TYR A 31 -22.94 -19.07 -9.80
CA TYR A 31 -22.89 -20.03 -10.91
C TYR A 31 -22.13 -21.31 -10.57
N THR A 32 -21.09 -21.22 -9.73
CA THR A 32 -20.37 -22.40 -9.22
C THR A 32 -21.19 -23.18 -8.18
N GLY A 33 -22.39 -22.72 -7.82
CA GLY A 33 -23.28 -23.36 -6.85
C GLY A 33 -22.81 -23.23 -5.40
N LYS A 34 -21.78 -22.41 -5.15
CA LYS A 34 -21.22 -22.18 -3.81
C LYS A 34 -22.12 -21.30 -2.96
N SER A 35 -22.81 -20.34 -3.58
CA SER A 35 -23.90 -19.57 -2.97
C SER A 35 -25.24 -19.90 -3.65
N HIS A 36 -26.29 -20.10 -2.86
CA HIS A 36 -27.65 -20.32 -3.37
C HIS A 36 -28.46 -19.02 -3.53
N LYS A 37 -27.87 -17.88 -3.16
CA LYS A 37 -28.47 -16.55 -3.33
C LYS A 37 -27.49 -15.62 -4.01
N ILE A 38 -28.03 -14.80 -4.89
CA ILE A 38 -27.34 -13.63 -5.43
C ILE A 38 -27.25 -12.59 -4.31
N GLY A 39 -26.03 -12.25 -3.88
CA GLY A 39 -25.78 -11.10 -3.02
C GLY A 39 -25.61 -9.84 -3.87
N GLU A 40 -26.24 -8.73 -3.48
CA GLU A 40 -25.98 -7.41 -4.07
C GLU A 40 -25.18 -6.53 -3.10
N VAL A 41 -24.17 -5.84 -3.64
CA VAL A 41 -23.27 -4.96 -2.87
C VAL A 41 -24.03 -3.75 -2.30
N HIS A 42 -24.95 -3.18 -3.08
CA HIS A 42 -25.74 -2.01 -2.66
C HIS A 42 -26.69 -2.28 -1.50
N ASP A 43 -27.10 -3.54 -1.31
CA ASP A 43 -27.98 -3.97 -0.22
C ASP A 43 -27.19 -4.46 1.01
N GLY A 44 -25.85 -4.39 0.98
CA GLY A 44 -24.99 -4.95 2.03
C GLY A 44 -25.06 -6.48 2.14
N ALA A 45 -25.54 -7.16 1.10
CA ALA A 45 -25.75 -8.61 1.09
C ALA A 45 -24.61 -9.39 0.41
N ALA A 46 -23.55 -8.70 -0.04
CA ALA A 46 -22.37 -9.34 -0.63
C ALA A 46 -21.64 -10.21 0.40
N THR A 47 -21.28 -11.42 0.00
CA THR A 47 -20.59 -12.41 0.83
C THR A 47 -19.10 -12.06 0.99
N MET A 48 -18.50 -11.48 -0.05
CA MET A 48 -17.07 -11.15 -0.10
C MET A 48 -16.71 -9.90 0.71
N ASP A 49 -17.60 -8.91 0.76
CA ASP A 49 -17.46 -7.70 1.60
C ASP A 49 -18.05 -7.98 2.99
N TRP A 50 -17.29 -8.70 3.83
CA TRP A 50 -17.76 -9.18 5.13
C TRP A 50 -17.55 -8.15 6.26
N MET A 51 -16.69 -7.15 6.07
CA MET A 51 -16.50 -6.11 7.07
C MET A 51 -17.66 -5.11 7.03
N ALA A 52 -18.11 -4.65 8.21
CA ALA A 52 -19.16 -3.64 8.30
C ALA A 52 -18.77 -2.35 7.54
N GLN A 53 -17.49 -2.00 7.54
CA GLN A 53 -16.96 -0.84 6.83
C GLN A 53 -17.03 -0.98 5.31
N GLU A 54 -16.85 -2.20 4.79
CA GLU A 54 -16.97 -2.48 3.35
C GLU A 54 -18.43 -2.33 2.92
N GLN A 55 -19.37 -2.90 3.70
CA GLN A 55 -20.81 -2.82 3.45
C GLN A 55 -21.36 -1.39 3.55
N GLU A 56 -20.94 -0.62 4.56
CA GLU A 56 -21.40 0.76 4.76
C GLU A 56 -20.90 1.71 3.66
N ARG A 57 -19.71 1.47 3.11
CA ARG A 57 -19.07 2.35 2.12
C ARG A 57 -19.20 1.85 0.69
N GLY A 58 -19.61 0.59 0.47
CA GLY A 58 -19.72 -0.04 -0.84
C GLY A 58 -18.36 -0.22 -1.54
N ILE A 59 -17.28 -0.43 -0.79
CA ILE A 59 -15.93 -0.65 -1.31
C ILE A 59 -15.29 -1.89 -0.67
N THR A 60 -14.49 -2.61 -1.44
CA THR A 60 -13.66 -3.71 -0.91
C THR A 60 -12.37 -3.14 -0.31
N ILE A 61 -12.13 -3.44 0.96
CA ILE A 61 -10.99 -2.95 1.75
C ILE A 61 -9.95 -4.06 1.88
N THR A 62 -10.37 -5.28 2.17
CA THR A 62 -9.48 -6.42 2.36
C THR A 62 -9.68 -7.47 1.28
N SER A 63 -8.59 -8.11 0.87
CA SER A 63 -8.70 -9.22 -0.08
C SER A 63 -9.41 -10.43 0.55
N ALA A 64 -10.41 -10.96 -0.13
CA ALA A 64 -11.14 -12.13 0.33
C ALA A 64 -10.76 -13.33 -0.55
N ALA A 65 -10.30 -14.41 0.08
CA ALA A 65 -10.01 -15.67 -0.59
C ALA A 65 -11.23 -16.60 -0.50
N THR A 66 -11.60 -17.19 -1.63
CA THR A 66 -12.70 -18.15 -1.71
C THR A 66 -12.38 -19.27 -2.66
N THR A 67 -12.89 -20.47 -2.36
CA THR A 67 -12.69 -21.64 -3.20
C THR A 67 -14.01 -22.17 -3.73
N CYS A 68 -14.04 -22.47 -5.02
CA CYS A 68 -15.20 -22.99 -5.73
C CYS A 68 -14.78 -24.00 -6.79
N THR A 69 -15.76 -24.72 -7.33
CA THR A 69 -15.55 -25.71 -8.38
C THR A 69 -16.38 -25.31 -9.60
N TRP A 70 -15.76 -25.33 -10.78
CA TRP A 70 -16.44 -25.07 -12.05
C TRP A 70 -16.32 -26.29 -12.96
N ASN A 71 -17.44 -26.74 -13.54
CA ASN A 71 -17.44 -27.89 -14.42
C ASN A 71 -17.24 -27.42 -15.85
N PHE A 72 -16.20 -27.91 -16.52
CA PHE A 72 -15.86 -27.49 -17.89
C PHE A 72 -15.26 -28.65 -18.69
N PRO A 73 -15.59 -28.82 -20.00
CA PRO A 73 -16.49 -28.00 -20.83
C PRO A 73 -17.98 -28.19 -20.49
N THR A 74 -18.82 -27.20 -20.86
CA THR A 74 -20.29 -27.30 -20.80
C THR A 74 -20.91 -27.17 -22.19
N ASP A 75 -22.11 -27.71 -22.37
CA ASP A 75 -22.96 -27.51 -23.54
C ASP A 75 -24.24 -26.79 -23.13
N GLN A 76 -24.42 -25.55 -23.61
CA GLN A 76 -25.54 -24.66 -23.25
C GLN A 76 -25.76 -24.54 -21.72
N GLY A 77 -24.66 -24.49 -20.96
CA GLY A 77 -24.68 -24.39 -19.49
C GLY A 77 -24.91 -25.72 -18.76
N LYS A 78 -24.93 -26.85 -19.47
CA LYS A 78 -25.07 -28.20 -18.89
C LYS A 78 -23.76 -28.98 -18.96
N THR A 79 -23.49 -29.77 -17.93
CA THR A 79 -22.33 -30.68 -17.91
C THR A 79 -22.50 -31.78 -18.95
N THR A 80 -21.45 -32.06 -19.69
CA THR A 80 -21.34 -33.15 -20.66
C THR A 80 -20.57 -34.33 -20.05
N GLY A 81 -20.50 -35.46 -20.77
CA GLY A 81 -19.71 -36.61 -20.32
C GLY A 81 -18.20 -36.34 -20.18
N ASP A 82 -17.71 -35.30 -20.87
CA ASP A 82 -16.30 -34.90 -20.88
C ASP A 82 -15.99 -33.76 -19.89
N SER A 83 -17.01 -33.25 -19.19
CA SER A 83 -16.83 -32.19 -18.18
C SER A 83 -15.90 -32.66 -17.07
N LYS A 84 -14.96 -31.79 -16.70
CA LYS A 84 -14.03 -31.98 -15.58
C LYS A 84 -14.26 -30.91 -14.54
N ASP A 85 -14.00 -31.28 -13.29
CA ASP A 85 -14.10 -30.38 -12.15
C ASP A 85 -12.83 -29.53 -12.05
N TYR A 86 -12.95 -28.24 -12.37
CA TYR A 86 -11.88 -27.27 -12.18
C TYR A 86 -11.97 -26.66 -10.79
N HIS A 87 -10.84 -26.65 -10.07
CA HIS A 87 -10.74 -26.04 -8.75
C HIS A 87 -10.28 -24.59 -8.86
N PHE A 88 -11.13 -23.65 -8.47
CA PHE A 88 -10.84 -22.23 -8.52
C PHE A 88 -10.54 -21.71 -7.11
N ASN A 89 -9.36 -21.13 -6.94
CA ASN A 89 -9.02 -20.27 -5.81
C ASN A 89 -9.10 -18.84 -6.29
N ILE A 90 -10.10 -18.10 -5.82
CA ILE A 90 -10.37 -16.73 -6.23
C ILE A 90 -9.95 -15.80 -5.10
N ILE A 91 -9.16 -14.79 -5.44
CA ILE A 91 -8.86 -13.67 -4.56
C ILE A 91 -9.52 -12.42 -5.12
N ASP A 92 -10.51 -11.90 -4.40
CA ASP A 92 -11.10 -10.60 -4.73
C ASP A 92 -10.20 -9.49 -4.19
N THR A 93 -9.79 -8.55 -5.05
CA THR A 93 -8.80 -7.53 -4.69
C THR A 93 -9.42 -6.14 -4.57
N PRO A 94 -8.96 -5.30 -3.63
CA PRO A 94 -9.41 -3.92 -3.53
C PRO A 94 -9.16 -3.12 -4.81
N GLY A 95 -10.08 -2.24 -5.17
CA GLY A 95 -9.90 -1.29 -6.28
C GLY A 95 -9.27 0.04 -5.89
N HIS A 96 -9.24 0.33 -4.59
CA HIS A 96 -8.82 1.63 -4.07
C HIS A 96 -7.31 1.67 -3.83
N VAL A 97 -6.68 2.80 -4.17
CA VAL A 97 -5.23 3.02 -4.12
C VAL A 97 -4.63 2.90 -2.71
N ASP A 98 -5.43 3.22 -1.71
CA ASP A 98 -5.06 3.16 -0.30
C ASP A 98 -4.84 1.72 0.20
N PHE A 99 -5.38 0.72 -0.52
CA PHE A 99 -5.25 -0.71 -0.22
C PHE A 99 -4.39 -1.43 -1.27
N THR A 100 -3.46 -0.70 -1.91
CA THR A 100 -2.52 -1.27 -2.89
C THR A 100 -1.68 -2.41 -2.32
N VAL A 101 -1.44 -2.43 -1.01
CA VAL A 101 -0.79 -3.54 -0.30
C VAL A 101 -1.53 -4.87 -0.51
N GLU A 102 -2.86 -4.87 -0.46
CA GLU A 102 -3.67 -6.07 -0.66
C GLU A 102 -3.62 -6.54 -2.11
N VAL A 103 -3.60 -5.61 -3.07
CA VAL A 103 -3.44 -5.92 -4.50
C VAL A 103 -2.07 -6.54 -4.76
N ASN A 104 -1.00 -5.93 -4.23
CA ASN A 104 0.37 -6.39 -4.39
C ASN A 104 0.56 -7.82 -3.83
N ARG A 105 0.08 -8.05 -2.59
CA ARG A 105 0.08 -9.38 -1.96
C ARG A 105 -0.67 -10.42 -2.78
N SER A 106 -1.82 -10.04 -3.34
CA SER A 106 -2.64 -10.93 -4.14
C SER A 106 -1.91 -11.29 -5.44
N LEU A 107 -1.43 -10.30 -6.21
CA LEU A 107 -0.78 -10.53 -7.50
C LEU A 107 0.43 -11.46 -7.41
N ARG A 108 1.23 -11.39 -6.33
CA ARG A 108 2.35 -12.31 -6.13
C ARG A 108 1.92 -13.77 -5.96
N VAL A 109 0.73 -13.98 -5.41
CA VAL A 109 0.20 -15.30 -5.03
C VAL A 109 -0.71 -15.88 -6.10
N LEU A 110 -1.04 -15.13 -7.15
CA LEU A 110 -1.93 -15.59 -8.19
C LEU A 110 -1.17 -16.17 -9.38
N ASP A 111 -1.84 -17.04 -10.13
CA ASP A 111 -1.32 -17.55 -11.40
C ASP A 111 -1.90 -16.79 -12.57
N GLY A 112 -3.18 -16.45 -12.52
CA GLY A 112 -3.84 -15.64 -13.53
C GLY A 112 -4.60 -14.46 -12.93
N LEU A 113 -4.98 -13.51 -13.78
CA LEU A 113 -5.75 -12.35 -13.40
C LEU A 113 -6.91 -12.11 -14.38
N VAL A 114 -8.10 -11.88 -13.84
CA VAL A 114 -9.23 -11.30 -14.58
C VAL A 114 -9.26 -9.81 -14.26
N PHE A 115 -8.91 -8.99 -15.25
CA PHE A 115 -8.91 -7.54 -15.10
C PHE A 115 -10.23 -6.96 -15.62
N LEU A 116 -11.02 -6.34 -14.74
CA LEU A 116 -12.29 -5.74 -15.14
C LEU A 116 -12.10 -4.29 -15.56
N PHE A 117 -12.83 -3.92 -16.61
CA PHE A 117 -12.98 -2.55 -17.07
C PHE A 117 -14.46 -2.18 -17.07
N SER A 118 -14.78 -0.91 -16.81
CA SER A 118 -16.13 -0.39 -17.03
C SER A 118 -16.32 -0.15 -18.53
N ALA A 119 -17.41 -0.61 -19.12
CA ALA A 119 -17.74 -0.36 -20.52
C ALA A 119 -17.96 1.13 -20.84
N VAL A 120 -18.22 1.95 -19.81
CA VAL A 120 -18.47 3.39 -19.93
C VAL A 120 -17.20 4.19 -19.69
N ASP A 121 -16.51 3.90 -18.58
CA ASP A 121 -15.36 4.71 -18.13
C ASP A 121 -14.04 4.26 -18.78
N GLY A 122 -13.96 2.98 -19.15
CA GLY A 122 -12.81 2.39 -19.83
C GLY A 122 -11.57 2.26 -18.95
N VAL A 123 -10.41 2.72 -19.44
CA VAL A 123 -9.13 2.65 -18.72
C VAL A 123 -8.92 3.89 -17.86
N GLU A 124 -9.00 3.70 -16.55
CA GLU A 124 -8.83 4.76 -15.56
C GLU A 124 -7.40 4.78 -14.97
N PRO A 125 -6.97 5.89 -14.32
CA PRO A 125 -5.61 6.01 -13.79
C PRO A 125 -5.18 4.91 -12.81
N GLN A 126 -6.09 4.40 -11.98
CA GLN A 126 -5.78 3.29 -11.08
C GLN A 126 -5.75 1.96 -11.81
N SER A 127 -6.46 1.83 -12.95
CA SER A 127 -6.31 0.65 -13.81
C SER A 127 -4.88 0.55 -14.31
N GLU A 128 -4.27 1.66 -14.74
CA GLU A 128 -2.84 1.71 -15.11
C GLU A 128 -1.92 1.28 -13.97
N THR A 129 -2.20 1.74 -12.74
CA THR A 129 -1.39 1.41 -11.57
C THR A 129 -1.43 -0.10 -11.27
N ASN A 130 -2.63 -0.68 -11.23
CA ASN A 130 -2.81 -2.12 -11.00
C ASN A 130 -2.25 -2.96 -12.15
N TRP A 131 -2.33 -2.44 -13.39
CA TRP A 131 -1.76 -3.09 -14.56
C TRP A 131 -0.23 -3.17 -14.49
N ARG A 132 0.44 -2.06 -14.14
CA ARG A 132 1.89 -2.04 -13.92
C ARG A 132 2.33 -2.97 -12.80
N LEU A 133 1.54 -3.08 -11.72
CA LEU A 133 1.82 -4.06 -10.66
C LEU A 133 1.74 -5.50 -11.20
N ALA A 134 0.75 -5.81 -12.04
CA ALA A 134 0.64 -7.12 -12.67
C ALA A 134 1.78 -7.39 -13.67
N ASP A 135 2.27 -6.37 -14.38
CA ASP A 135 3.45 -6.46 -15.25
C ASP A 135 4.71 -6.82 -14.47
N ASN A 136 4.93 -6.16 -13.32
CA ASN A 136 6.09 -6.42 -12.47
C ASN A 136 6.14 -7.87 -11.96
N TYR A 137 4.98 -8.45 -11.66
CA TYR A 137 4.87 -9.85 -11.22
C TYR A 137 4.71 -10.84 -12.39
N LYS A 138 4.76 -10.37 -13.64
CA LYS A 138 4.55 -11.17 -14.85
C LYS A 138 3.32 -12.06 -14.75
N VAL A 139 2.19 -11.50 -14.34
CA VAL A 139 0.94 -12.26 -14.15
C VAL A 139 0.15 -12.29 -15.48
N PRO A 140 -0.05 -13.47 -16.08
CA PRO A 140 -0.95 -13.67 -17.21
C PRO A 140 -2.35 -13.18 -16.91
N ARG A 141 -2.98 -12.50 -17.87
CA ARG A 141 -4.25 -11.82 -17.61
C ARG A 141 -5.17 -11.79 -18.82
N MET A 142 -6.45 -11.66 -18.52
CA MET A 142 -7.53 -11.46 -19.49
C MET A 142 -8.35 -10.23 -19.10
N GLY A 143 -8.90 -9.54 -20.09
CA GLY A 143 -9.77 -8.38 -19.88
C GLY A 143 -11.24 -8.77 -19.90
N PHE A 144 -12.02 -8.26 -18.93
CA PHE A 144 -13.47 -8.39 -18.91
C PHE A 144 -14.13 -7.01 -18.81
N VAL A 145 -14.69 -6.54 -19.92
CA VAL A 145 -15.43 -5.29 -20.00
C VAL A 145 -16.84 -5.50 -19.45
N ASN A 146 -17.04 -5.03 -18.23
CA ASN A 146 -18.28 -5.17 -17.48
C ASN A 146 -19.18 -3.95 -17.68
N LYS A 147 -20.42 -4.01 -17.17
CA LYS A 147 -21.42 -2.93 -17.29
C LYS A 147 -21.83 -2.62 -18.73
N MET A 148 -21.86 -3.62 -19.61
CA MET A 148 -22.39 -3.49 -20.98
C MET A 148 -23.88 -3.09 -21.04
N ASP A 149 -24.58 -3.16 -19.90
CA ASP A 149 -25.98 -2.74 -19.77
C ASP A 149 -26.17 -1.23 -19.52
N ARG A 150 -25.09 -0.46 -19.40
CA ARG A 150 -25.12 0.97 -19.08
C ARG A 150 -25.13 1.85 -20.32
N GLN A 151 -25.74 3.02 -20.20
CA GLN A 151 -25.76 4.01 -21.25
C GLN A 151 -24.33 4.47 -21.59
N GLY A 152 -23.99 4.52 -22.88
CA GLY A 152 -22.65 4.84 -23.35
C GLY A 152 -21.65 3.68 -23.29
N SER A 153 -22.10 2.45 -23.06
CA SER A 153 -21.24 1.26 -23.10
C SER A 153 -20.60 1.09 -24.49
N ASN A 154 -19.27 0.95 -24.55
CA ASN A 154 -18.58 0.68 -25.81
C ASN A 154 -17.39 -0.28 -25.61
N PHE A 155 -17.60 -1.55 -25.95
CA PHE A 155 -16.59 -2.60 -25.78
C PHE A 155 -15.32 -2.37 -26.61
N LEU A 156 -15.48 -2.02 -27.89
CA LEU A 156 -14.36 -1.86 -28.82
C LEU A 156 -13.51 -0.65 -28.46
N ALA A 157 -14.12 0.44 -27.97
CA ALA A 157 -13.40 1.61 -27.47
C ALA A 157 -12.52 1.26 -26.27
N VAL A 158 -13.02 0.44 -25.33
CA VAL A 158 -12.21 -0.02 -24.18
C VAL A 158 -11.04 -0.90 -24.65
N CYS A 159 -11.24 -1.79 -25.62
CA CYS A 159 -10.15 -2.58 -26.19
C CYS A 159 -9.06 -1.68 -26.80
N GLN A 160 -9.46 -0.63 -27.51
CA GLN A 160 -8.53 0.35 -28.08
C GLN A 160 -7.78 1.13 -26.99
N GLN A 161 -8.47 1.55 -25.92
CA GLN A 161 -7.83 2.22 -24.79
C GLN A 161 -6.80 1.33 -24.08
N VAL A 162 -7.05 0.02 -23.95
CA VAL A 162 -6.06 -0.91 -23.41
C VAL A 162 -4.80 -0.95 -24.29
N LYS A 163 -4.95 -0.95 -25.63
CA LYS A 163 -3.80 -0.85 -26.55
C LYS A 163 -3.05 0.47 -26.39
N ASP A 164 -3.77 1.59 -26.35
CA ASP A 164 -3.18 2.92 -26.40
C ASP A 164 -2.58 3.38 -25.06
N MET A 165 -3.29 3.14 -23.95
CA MET A 165 -2.92 3.62 -22.61
C MET A 165 -2.08 2.61 -21.84
N LEU A 166 -2.41 1.32 -21.92
CA LEU A 166 -1.70 0.25 -21.20
C LEU A 166 -0.62 -0.43 -22.05
N LYS A 167 -0.48 -0.04 -23.33
CA LYS A 167 0.53 -0.55 -24.28
C LYS A 167 0.53 -2.08 -24.38
N SER A 168 -0.64 -2.70 -24.22
CA SER A 168 -0.83 -4.14 -24.21
C SER A 168 -1.69 -4.58 -25.38
N ASN A 169 -1.37 -5.70 -26.03
CA ASN A 169 -2.11 -6.15 -27.20
C ASN A 169 -3.46 -6.78 -26.81
N ALA A 170 -4.48 -5.93 -26.71
CA ALA A 170 -5.85 -6.33 -26.40
C ALA A 170 -6.55 -6.90 -27.64
N VAL A 171 -6.89 -8.19 -27.62
CA VAL A 171 -7.53 -8.87 -28.75
C VAL A 171 -8.96 -9.26 -28.38
N PRO A 172 -9.98 -8.67 -29.03
CA PRO A 172 -11.38 -9.09 -28.87
C PRO A 172 -11.57 -10.55 -29.27
N ILE A 173 -12.12 -11.37 -28.37
CA ILE A 173 -12.53 -12.75 -28.68
C ILE A 173 -14.05 -12.93 -28.73
N VAL A 174 -14.78 -11.85 -28.42
CA VAL A 174 -16.23 -11.77 -28.52
C VAL A 174 -16.66 -10.41 -29.06
N LEU A 175 -17.87 -10.32 -29.60
CA LEU A 175 -18.55 -9.04 -29.89
C LEU A 175 -19.88 -8.96 -29.14
N PRO A 176 -20.26 -7.80 -28.57
CA PRO A 176 -21.54 -7.66 -27.86
C PRO A 176 -22.72 -7.68 -28.84
N ILE A 177 -23.80 -8.37 -28.47
CA ILE A 177 -25.07 -8.37 -29.21
C ILE A 177 -26.06 -7.45 -28.49
N GLY A 178 -26.39 -6.34 -29.15
CA GLY A 178 -27.22 -5.26 -28.59
C GLY A 178 -26.41 -4.30 -27.72
N ASP A 179 -26.93 -3.09 -27.55
CA ASP A 179 -26.29 -2.00 -26.82
C ASP A 179 -27.08 -1.63 -25.57
N GLU A 180 -26.37 -1.19 -24.53
CA GLU A 180 -26.96 -0.65 -23.30
C GLU A 180 -28.05 -1.58 -22.73
N ALA A 181 -29.27 -1.07 -22.54
CA ALA A 181 -30.40 -1.84 -22.00
C ALA A 181 -30.80 -3.05 -22.86
N ASP A 182 -30.49 -3.04 -24.16
CA ASP A 182 -30.82 -4.10 -25.12
C ASP A 182 -29.72 -5.15 -25.25
N PHE A 183 -28.66 -5.08 -24.43
CA PHE A 183 -27.60 -6.10 -24.38
C PHE A 183 -28.16 -7.48 -23.99
N LYS A 184 -28.07 -8.42 -24.93
CA LYS A 184 -28.69 -9.77 -24.82
C LYS A 184 -27.70 -10.91 -24.85
N GLY A 185 -26.55 -10.71 -25.49
CA GLY A 185 -25.67 -11.81 -25.87
C GLY A 185 -24.30 -11.36 -26.31
N VAL A 186 -23.49 -12.33 -26.73
CA VAL A 186 -22.22 -12.08 -27.39
C VAL A 186 -22.05 -13.01 -28.60
N VAL A 187 -21.35 -12.56 -29.62
CA VAL A 187 -20.82 -13.40 -30.68
C VAL A 187 -19.49 -13.97 -30.21
N ASP A 188 -19.38 -15.30 -30.12
CA ASP A 188 -18.12 -16.00 -29.89
C ASP A 188 -17.34 -16.03 -31.21
N LEU A 189 -16.27 -15.23 -31.30
CA LEU A 189 -15.46 -15.13 -32.52
C LEU A 189 -14.58 -16.36 -32.74
N ILE A 190 -14.35 -17.20 -31.74
CA ILE A 190 -13.56 -18.44 -31.88
C ILE A 190 -14.41 -19.53 -32.52
N LYS A 191 -15.64 -19.73 -32.00
CA LYS A 191 -16.60 -20.71 -32.55
C LYS A 191 -17.42 -20.20 -33.73
N ASN A 192 -17.37 -18.91 -34.02
CA ASN A 192 -18.15 -18.24 -35.04
C ASN A 192 -19.68 -18.39 -34.86
N GLN A 193 -20.17 -18.19 -33.65
CA GLN A 193 -21.58 -18.38 -33.30
C GLN A 193 -22.07 -17.32 -32.31
N ALA A 194 -23.37 -17.04 -32.30
CA ALA A 194 -23.97 -16.12 -31.34
C ALA A 194 -24.52 -16.87 -30.12
N ILE A 195 -24.27 -16.31 -28.93
CA ILE A 195 -24.71 -16.80 -27.64
C ILE A 195 -25.68 -15.78 -27.05
N ILE A 196 -26.91 -16.22 -26.77
CA ILE A 196 -27.94 -15.38 -26.12
C ILE A 196 -28.32 -16.01 -24.78
N TRP A 197 -28.19 -15.24 -23.70
CA TRP A 197 -28.53 -15.72 -22.36
C TRP A 197 -30.00 -15.53 -22.03
N HIS A 198 -30.55 -16.50 -21.31
CA HIS A 198 -31.93 -16.46 -20.84
C HIS A 198 -32.04 -15.67 -19.53
N ASP A 199 -32.87 -14.62 -19.52
CA ASP A 199 -33.13 -13.83 -18.31
C ASP A 199 -33.85 -14.67 -17.23
N GLU A 200 -34.70 -15.62 -17.64
CA GLU A 200 -35.49 -16.48 -16.75
C GLU A 200 -34.62 -17.36 -15.84
N THR A 201 -33.47 -17.81 -16.34
CA THR A 201 -32.51 -18.64 -15.59
C THR A 201 -31.38 -17.82 -15.00
N GLN A 202 -31.52 -16.49 -14.99
CA GLN A 202 -30.45 -15.57 -14.59
C GLN A 202 -29.14 -15.91 -15.32
N GLY A 203 -29.23 -16.18 -16.62
CA GLY A 203 -28.10 -16.53 -17.48
C GLY A 203 -27.46 -17.90 -17.24
N ALA A 204 -27.98 -18.75 -16.35
CA ALA A 204 -27.43 -20.09 -16.13
C ALA A 204 -27.50 -20.98 -17.40
N THR A 205 -28.47 -20.72 -18.28
CA THR A 205 -28.59 -21.35 -19.59
C THR A 205 -28.57 -20.30 -20.70
N PHE A 206 -28.14 -20.72 -21.88
CA PHE A 206 -28.07 -19.88 -23.08
C PHE A 206 -28.39 -20.69 -24.32
N ASP A 207 -28.87 -20.00 -25.35
CA ASP A 207 -29.07 -20.59 -26.68
C ASP A 207 -27.92 -20.20 -27.60
N ILE A 208 -27.52 -21.16 -28.43
CA ILE A 208 -26.63 -20.91 -29.56
C ILE A 208 -27.50 -20.62 -30.77
N VAL A 209 -27.35 -19.43 -31.35
CA VAL A 209 -28.10 -18.98 -32.52
C VAL A 209 -27.15 -18.56 -33.64
N PRO A 210 -27.62 -18.53 -34.90
CA PRO A 210 -26.85 -17.92 -35.98
C PRO A 210 -26.52 -16.45 -35.67
N ILE A 211 -25.36 -15.98 -36.13
CA ILE A 211 -24.95 -14.59 -35.98
C ILE A 211 -26.01 -13.68 -36.64
N PRO A 212 -26.50 -12.63 -35.94
CA PRO A 212 -27.44 -11.66 -36.48
C PRO A 212 -26.97 -11.08 -37.82
N ASP A 213 -27.90 -10.91 -38.78
CA ASP A 213 -27.58 -10.52 -40.16
C ASP A 213 -26.86 -9.16 -40.24
N ASP A 214 -27.16 -8.24 -39.32
CA ASP A 214 -26.55 -6.92 -39.18
C ASP A 214 -25.11 -6.95 -38.65
N MET A 215 -24.71 -8.04 -37.96
CA MET A 215 -23.38 -8.20 -37.38
C MET A 215 -22.46 -9.11 -38.19
N LYS A 216 -22.94 -9.79 -39.23
CA LYS A 216 -22.14 -10.80 -39.97
C LYS A 216 -20.84 -10.24 -40.53
N GLU A 217 -20.88 -9.04 -41.12
CA GLU A 217 -19.70 -8.40 -41.71
C GLU A 217 -18.69 -8.00 -40.64
N GLU A 218 -19.17 -7.38 -39.56
CA GLU A 218 -18.33 -6.97 -38.43
C GLU A 218 -17.71 -8.17 -37.71
N ALA A 219 -18.49 -9.24 -37.48
CA ALA A 219 -18.00 -10.48 -36.90
C ALA A 219 -16.95 -11.16 -37.79
N HIS A 220 -17.12 -11.14 -39.11
CA HIS A 220 -16.11 -11.64 -40.05
C HIS A 220 -14.82 -10.82 -39.95
N GLN A 221 -14.92 -9.48 -39.95
CA GLN A 221 -13.77 -8.59 -39.85
C GLN A 221 -12.97 -8.82 -38.55
N TYR A 222 -13.65 -8.86 -37.39
CA TYR A 222 -12.98 -9.05 -36.11
C TYR A 222 -12.48 -10.48 -35.91
N ARG A 223 -13.15 -11.48 -36.49
CA ARG A 223 -12.64 -12.85 -36.52
C ARG A 223 -11.34 -12.94 -37.33
N ALA A 224 -11.27 -12.29 -38.50
CA ALA A 224 -10.04 -12.23 -39.29
C ALA A 224 -8.90 -11.57 -38.52
N GLN A 225 -9.16 -10.46 -37.83
CA GLN A 225 -8.17 -9.81 -36.97
C GLN A 225 -7.73 -10.72 -35.80
N LEU A 226 -8.65 -11.43 -35.16
CA LEU A 226 -8.32 -12.40 -34.11
C LEU A 226 -7.38 -13.48 -34.65
N ILE A 227 -7.71 -14.06 -35.81
CA ILE A 227 -6.90 -15.11 -36.42
C ILE A 227 -5.54 -14.56 -36.84
N GLU A 228 -5.47 -13.36 -37.42
CA GLU A 228 -4.23 -12.68 -37.80
C GLU A 228 -3.31 -12.47 -36.58
N GLU A 229 -3.84 -11.96 -35.47
CA GLU A 229 -3.08 -11.71 -34.24
C GLU A 229 -2.56 -13.02 -33.62
N VAL A 230 -3.39 -14.07 -33.61
CA VAL A 230 -2.99 -15.40 -33.11
C VAL A 230 -1.95 -16.06 -34.02
N ALA A 231 -2.12 -15.92 -35.34
CA ALA A 231 -1.18 -16.41 -36.34
C ALA A 231 0.16 -15.66 -36.29
N GLY A 232 0.16 -14.37 -35.95
CA GLY A 232 1.39 -13.59 -35.73
C GLY A 232 2.26 -14.10 -34.58
N TYR A 233 1.69 -14.88 -33.65
CA TYR A 233 2.42 -15.49 -32.54
C TYR A 233 2.92 -16.91 -32.84
N ASP A 234 2.24 -17.66 -33.72
CA ASP A 234 2.61 -19.04 -34.10
C ASP A 234 2.91 -19.15 -35.61
N GLU A 235 4.19 -19.34 -35.96
CA GLU A 235 4.66 -19.42 -37.35
C GLU A 235 3.89 -20.47 -38.18
N SER A 236 3.47 -21.59 -37.56
CA SER A 236 2.73 -22.65 -38.26
C SER A 236 1.30 -22.24 -38.60
N LEU A 237 0.68 -21.40 -37.75
CA LEU A 237 -0.63 -20.83 -38.03
C LEU A 237 -0.55 -19.69 -39.05
N LEU A 238 0.56 -18.94 -39.06
CA LEU A 238 0.79 -17.91 -40.07
C LEU A 238 0.85 -18.47 -41.49
N GLU A 239 1.55 -19.58 -41.69
CA GLU A 239 1.59 -20.26 -42.99
C GLU A 239 0.19 -20.69 -43.44
N LYS A 240 -0.59 -21.32 -42.55
CA LYS A 240 -1.98 -21.72 -42.83
C LYS A 240 -2.89 -20.53 -43.13
N PHE A 241 -2.77 -19.45 -42.37
CA PHE A 241 -3.57 -18.25 -42.57
C PHE A 241 -3.31 -17.60 -43.94
N MET A 242 -2.05 -17.56 -44.38
CA MET A 242 -1.66 -17.03 -45.69
C MET A 242 -2.18 -17.88 -46.86
N GLU A 243 -2.36 -19.18 -46.67
CA GLU A 243 -2.95 -20.08 -47.66
C GLU A 243 -4.49 -19.98 -47.66
N ASP A 244 -5.11 -20.16 -46.49
CA ASP A 244 -6.56 -20.13 -46.28
C ASP A 244 -6.87 -19.87 -44.80
N GLU A 245 -7.43 -18.69 -44.49
CA GLU A 245 -7.89 -18.32 -43.14
C GLU A 245 -8.86 -19.35 -42.53
N SER A 246 -9.70 -19.98 -43.35
CA SER A 246 -10.70 -20.95 -42.88
C SER A 246 -10.11 -22.33 -42.54
N SER A 247 -8.84 -22.56 -42.85
CA SER A 247 -8.13 -23.81 -42.56
C SER A 247 -7.75 -23.97 -41.08
N ILE A 248 -7.78 -22.87 -40.31
CA ILE A 248 -7.42 -22.87 -38.89
C ILE A 248 -8.61 -23.33 -38.04
N THR A 249 -8.39 -24.39 -37.27
CA THR A 249 -9.43 -25.01 -36.44
C THR A 249 -9.65 -24.28 -35.11
N GLU A 250 -10.81 -24.48 -34.47
CA GLU A 250 -11.08 -23.93 -33.14
C GLU A 250 -10.01 -24.35 -32.11
N ASP A 251 -9.57 -25.61 -32.14
CA ASP A 251 -8.60 -26.14 -31.19
C ASP A 251 -7.23 -25.46 -31.34
N GLU A 252 -6.80 -25.23 -32.57
CA GLU A 252 -5.57 -24.49 -32.88
C GLU A 252 -5.64 -23.04 -32.40
N ILE A 253 -6.76 -22.34 -32.61
CA ILE A 253 -6.96 -20.99 -32.09
C ILE A 253 -6.89 -20.98 -30.56
N ASN A 254 -7.59 -21.90 -29.89
CA ASN A 254 -7.58 -21.96 -28.43
C ASN A 254 -6.18 -22.27 -27.88
N GLU A 255 -5.42 -23.17 -28.51
CA GLU A 255 -4.08 -23.54 -28.06
C GLU A 255 -3.10 -22.37 -28.22
N ALA A 256 -3.07 -21.72 -29.38
CA ALA A 256 -2.19 -20.59 -29.63
C ALA A 256 -2.56 -19.38 -28.77
N LEU A 257 -3.86 -19.07 -28.63
CA LEU A 257 -4.33 -17.99 -27.76
C LEU A 257 -3.98 -18.26 -26.28
N ARG A 258 -4.06 -19.52 -25.81
CA ARG A 258 -3.62 -19.89 -24.46
C ARG A 258 -2.13 -19.62 -24.27
N LYS A 259 -1.27 -20.06 -25.19
CA LYS A 259 0.19 -19.81 -25.13
C LYS A 259 0.49 -18.31 -25.12
N ALA A 260 -0.12 -17.56 -26.04
CA ALA A 260 0.04 -16.10 -26.11
C ALA A 260 -0.47 -15.37 -24.86
N THR A 261 -1.52 -15.88 -24.20
CA THR A 261 -2.04 -15.33 -22.93
C THR A 261 -1.07 -15.57 -21.78
N ILE A 262 -0.51 -16.78 -21.68
CA ILE A 262 0.46 -17.15 -20.63
C ILE A 262 1.76 -16.35 -20.80
N ASP A 263 2.18 -16.10 -22.04
CA ASP A 263 3.36 -15.27 -22.35
C ASP A 263 3.07 -13.76 -22.25
N MET A 264 1.82 -13.37 -21.98
CA MET A 264 1.34 -11.98 -21.97
C MET A 264 1.57 -11.24 -23.30
N ALA A 265 1.73 -11.96 -24.41
CA ALA A 265 1.83 -11.40 -25.74
C ALA A 265 0.46 -10.89 -26.24
N ILE A 266 -0.61 -11.58 -25.87
CA ILE A 266 -2.00 -11.23 -26.17
C ILE A 266 -2.80 -11.17 -24.88
N ILE A 267 -3.68 -10.18 -24.76
CA ILE A 267 -4.68 -10.08 -23.71
C ILE A 267 -6.06 -10.38 -24.33
N PRO A 268 -6.65 -11.57 -24.08
CA PRO A 268 -8.00 -11.87 -24.56
C PRO A 268 -9.01 -10.92 -23.91
N MET A 269 -9.79 -10.22 -24.72
CA MET A 269 -10.81 -9.28 -24.27
C MET A 269 -12.21 -9.87 -24.43
N LEU A 270 -12.96 -9.84 -23.32
CA LEU A 270 -14.33 -10.29 -23.21
C LEU A 270 -15.24 -9.16 -22.76
N CYS A 271 -16.54 -9.31 -22.94
CA CYS A 271 -17.53 -8.38 -22.41
C CYS A 271 -18.72 -9.10 -21.75
N GLY A 272 -19.42 -8.37 -20.89
CA GLY A 272 -20.64 -8.85 -20.27
C GLY A 272 -21.27 -7.82 -19.32
N SER A 273 -22.33 -8.26 -18.64
CA SER A 273 -22.95 -7.51 -17.57
C SER A 273 -23.17 -8.43 -16.37
N SER A 274 -22.34 -8.24 -15.35
CA SER A 274 -22.49 -8.93 -14.06
C SER A 274 -23.77 -8.51 -13.34
N PHE A 275 -24.32 -7.33 -13.63
CA PHE A 275 -25.61 -6.90 -13.08
C PHE A 275 -26.79 -7.63 -13.74
N LYS A 276 -26.78 -7.75 -15.06
CA LYS A 276 -27.81 -8.45 -15.85
C LYS A 276 -27.57 -9.96 -15.98
N ASN A 277 -26.57 -10.51 -15.30
CA ASN A 277 -26.27 -11.94 -15.28
C ASN A 277 -25.84 -12.55 -16.63
N LYS A 278 -25.23 -11.74 -17.52
CA LYS A 278 -24.84 -12.15 -18.87
C LYS A 278 -23.32 -12.08 -19.05
N GLY A 279 -22.70 -13.11 -19.64
CA GLY A 279 -21.27 -13.12 -19.99
C GLY A 279 -20.31 -13.66 -18.92
N VAL A 280 -20.70 -13.69 -17.64
CA VAL A 280 -19.83 -14.18 -16.56
C VAL A 280 -19.51 -15.68 -16.70
N GLN A 281 -20.47 -16.48 -17.17
CA GLN A 281 -20.31 -17.91 -17.41
C GLN A 281 -19.27 -18.17 -18.51
N PHE A 282 -19.35 -17.41 -19.60
CA PHE A 282 -18.39 -17.49 -20.70
C PHE A 282 -16.99 -17.02 -20.25
N MET A 283 -16.93 -16.02 -19.38
CA MET A 283 -15.67 -15.62 -18.74
C MET A 283 -15.07 -16.77 -17.89
N LEU A 284 -15.87 -17.52 -17.13
CA LEU A 284 -15.39 -18.70 -16.38
C LEU A 284 -14.85 -19.80 -17.30
N ASP A 285 -15.51 -20.03 -18.44
CA ASP A 285 -15.03 -20.96 -19.46
C ASP A 285 -13.70 -20.48 -20.07
N ALA A 286 -13.58 -19.19 -20.35
CA ALA A 286 -12.35 -18.57 -20.83
C ALA A 286 -11.21 -18.63 -19.80
N VAL A 287 -11.51 -18.52 -18.50
CA VAL A 287 -10.53 -18.77 -17.41
C VAL A 287 -9.99 -20.20 -17.46
N CYS A 288 -10.86 -21.19 -17.67
CA CYS A 288 -10.42 -22.58 -17.83
C CYS A 288 -9.51 -22.75 -19.06
N LYS A 289 -9.87 -22.11 -20.18
CA LYS A 289 -9.16 -22.24 -21.46
C LYS A 289 -7.82 -21.49 -21.50
N PHE A 290 -7.78 -20.24 -21.07
CA PHE A 290 -6.66 -19.33 -21.37
C PHE A 290 -5.79 -19.01 -20.16
N LEU A 291 -6.34 -18.95 -18.93
CA LEU A 291 -5.52 -18.66 -17.75
C LEU A 291 -4.68 -19.88 -17.32
N PRO A 292 -3.51 -19.63 -16.71
CA PRO A 292 -2.58 -20.69 -16.33
C PRO A 292 -3.07 -21.51 -15.14
N SER A 293 -2.63 -22.75 -15.13
CA SER A 293 -2.60 -23.64 -13.98
C SER A 293 -1.26 -23.49 -13.24
N PRO A 294 -1.16 -23.96 -11.99
CA PRO A 294 0.12 -24.01 -11.28
C PRO A 294 1.24 -24.74 -12.04
N LEU A 295 0.90 -25.67 -12.94
CA LEU A 295 1.87 -26.43 -13.74
C LEU A 295 2.43 -25.67 -14.94
N ASP A 296 1.75 -24.60 -15.39
CA ASP A 296 2.24 -23.78 -16.51
C ASP A 296 3.41 -22.87 -16.09
N LYS A 297 3.68 -22.75 -14.78
CA LYS A 297 4.91 -22.17 -14.24
C LYS A 297 5.92 -23.29 -13.97
N GLU A 298 7.10 -23.22 -14.60
CA GLU A 298 8.10 -24.31 -14.53
C GLU A 298 8.57 -24.62 -13.09
N ALA A 299 8.87 -23.57 -12.31
CA ALA A 299 9.25 -23.67 -10.91
C ALA A 299 9.11 -22.30 -10.22
N ILE A 300 9.01 -22.32 -8.88
CA ILE A 300 9.25 -21.13 -8.08
C ILE A 300 10.74 -21.00 -7.79
N GLU A 301 11.29 -19.81 -8.02
CA GLU A 301 12.68 -19.48 -7.73
C GLU A 301 12.82 -18.96 -6.29
N GLY A 302 13.94 -19.30 -5.66
CA GLY A 302 14.33 -18.81 -4.34
C GLY A 302 15.83 -18.96 -4.13
N THR A 303 16.30 -18.66 -2.92
CA THR A 303 17.71 -18.78 -2.54
C THR A 303 17.88 -19.72 -1.35
N ASN A 304 19.03 -20.38 -1.28
CA ASN A 304 19.44 -21.11 -0.08
C ASN A 304 19.84 -20.10 1.01
N PRO A 305 19.26 -20.13 2.22
CA PRO A 305 19.65 -19.19 3.28
C PRO A 305 21.09 -19.36 3.77
N ASP A 306 21.73 -20.52 3.57
CA ASP A 306 23.09 -20.78 4.04
C ASP A 306 24.16 -20.44 2.99
N THR A 307 23.85 -20.58 1.70
CA THR A 307 24.82 -20.45 0.60
C THR A 307 24.52 -19.31 -0.37
N ASP A 308 23.35 -18.67 -0.27
CA ASP A 308 22.82 -17.68 -1.21
C ASP A 308 22.72 -18.17 -2.68
N GLU A 309 22.87 -19.47 -2.92
CA GLU A 309 22.75 -20.06 -4.25
C GLU A 309 21.29 -20.14 -4.69
N PRO A 310 20.98 -19.89 -5.98
CA PRO A 310 19.62 -20.00 -6.49
C PRO A 310 19.14 -21.45 -6.47
N ILE A 311 17.94 -21.67 -5.91
CA ILE A 311 17.25 -22.96 -5.84
C ILE A 311 15.86 -22.80 -6.48
N THR A 312 15.42 -23.81 -7.19
CA THR A 312 14.08 -23.87 -7.79
C THR A 312 13.25 -25.00 -7.18
N ARG A 313 11.95 -24.80 -6.99
CA ARG A 313 10.99 -25.84 -6.59
C ARG A 313 9.90 -26.02 -7.62
N LYS A 314 9.71 -27.25 -8.08
CA LYS A 314 8.63 -27.57 -9.03
C LYS A 314 7.28 -27.66 -8.31
N PRO A 315 6.17 -27.32 -8.98
CA PRO A 315 4.82 -27.46 -8.44
C PRO A 315 4.40 -28.94 -8.39
N SER A 316 4.92 -29.67 -7.41
CA SER A 316 4.65 -31.09 -7.19
C SER A 316 4.51 -31.41 -5.71
N VAL A 317 3.62 -32.35 -5.40
CA VAL A 317 3.41 -32.88 -4.04
C VAL A 317 4.63 -33.67 -3.52
N THR A 318 5.48 -34.17 -4.43
CA THR A 318 6.67 -34.96 -4.08
C THR A 318 7.91 -34.12 -3.77
N GLU A 319 7.91 -32.84 -4.13
CA GLU A 319 8.98 -31.90 -3.80
C GLU A 319 8.94 -31.53 -2.31
N PRO A 320 10.04 -31.05 -1.71
CA PRO A 320 10.02 -30.49 -0.36
C PRO A 320 9.03 -29.33 -0.25
N PHE A 321 8.41 -29.20 0.92
CA PHE A 321 7.41 -28.16 1.16
C PHE A 321 8.01 -26.76 1.05
N ALA A 322 7.37 -25.89 0.27
CA ALA A 322 7.67 -24.47 0.20
C ALA A 322 6.38 -23.67 0.02
N ALA A 323 6.19 -22.66 0.84
CA ALA A 323 5.03 -21.78 0.82
C ALA A 323 5.38 -20.34 1.16
N LEU A 324 4.60 -19.40 0.65
CA LEU A 324 4.71 -17.97 0.98
C LEU A 324 3.52 -17.54 1.81
N ALA A 325 3.76 -17.02 3.01
CA ALA A 325 2.75 -16.35 3.81
C ALA A 325 2.51 -14.94 3.24
N PHE A 326 1.29 -14.63 2.81
CA PHE A 326 1.01 -13.38 2.10
C PHE A 326 0.03 -12.46 2.81
N LYS A 327 -0.69 -12.96 3.82
CA LYS A 327 -1.62 -12.16 4.60
C LYS A 327 -1.74 -12.72 6.01
N ILE A 328 -1.65 -11.84 7.01
CA ILE A 328 -1.97 -12.14 8.40
C ILE A 328 -3.32 -11.49 8.70
N ALA A 329 -4.20 -12.23 9.36
CA ALA A 329 -5.47 -11.71 9.85
C ALA A 329 -5.71 -12.20 11.27
N THR A 330 -6.30 -11.36 12.12
CA THR A 330 -6.73 -11.76 13.46
C THR A 330 -8.21 -12.12 13.44
N ASP A 331 -8.53 -13.37 13.74
CA ASP A 331 -9.90 -13.84 13.92
C ASP A 331 -10.27 -13.89 15.42
N PRO A 332 -11.46 -13.41 15.82
CA PRO A 332 -11.89 -13.42 17.23
C PRO A 332 -12.00 -14.80 17.88
N TYR A 333 -12.24 -15.86 17.09
CA TYR A 333 -12.48 -17.22 17.57
C TYR A 333 -11.25 -18.11 17.47
N VAL A 334 -10.52 -18.05 16.35
CA VAL A 334 -9.35 -18.92 16.11
C VAL A 334 -8.00 -18.23 16.34
N GLY A 335 -7.99 -16.92 16.59
CA GLY A 335 -6.78 -16.14 16.83
C GLY A 335 -6.08 -15.75 15.53
N ARG A 336 -4.74 -15.78 15.52
CA ARG A 336 -3.94 -15.38 14.36
C ARG A 336 -4.04 -16.41 13.23
N LEU A 337 -4.46 -15.95 12.06
CA LEU A 337 -4.50 -16.69 10.80
C LEU A 337 -3.37 -16.19 9.90
N ALA A 338 -2.53 -17.11 9.42
CA ALA A 338 -1.58 -16.82 8.36
C ALA A 338 -2.07 -17.46 7.07
N PHE A 339 -2.47 -16.65 6.10
CA PHE A 339 -2.77 -17.10 4.75
C PHE A 339 -1.47 -17.34 4.01
N PHE A 340 -1.38 -18.50 3.37
CA PHE A 340 -0.21 -18.89 2.60
C PHE A 340 -0.61 -19.62 1.33
N ARG A 341 0.26 -19.52 0.33
CA ARG A 341 0.19 -20.32 -0.89
C ARG A 341 1.28 -21.37 -0.87
N ALA A 342 0.90 -22.62 -1.01
CA ALA A 342 1.84 -23.73 -1.17
C ALA A 342 2.29 -23.79 -2.64
N TYR A 343 3.60 -23.68 -2.88
CA TYR A 343 4.17 -23.81 -4.21
C TYR A 343 4.66 -25.23 -4.49
N SER A 344 5.15 -25.93 -3.46
CA SER A 344 5.64 -27.30 -3.59
C SER A 344 5.38 -28.11 -2.32
N GLY A 345 5.38 -29.43 -2.47
CA GLY A 345 5.23 -30.39 -1.38
C GLY A 345 3.83 -30.46 -0.79
N ARG A 346 3.78 -30.99 0.43
CA ARG A 346 2.57 -31.18 1.23
C ARG A 346 2.84 -30.81 2.68
N LEU A 347 1.85 -30.19 3.31
CA LEU A 347 1.88 -29.86 4.72
C LEU A 347 0.64 -30.44 5.40
N ASP A 348 0.86 -31.35 6.35
CA ASP A 348 -0.21 -31.92 7.17
C ASP A 348 -0.45 -31.06 8.43
N ALA A 349 -1.71 -30.98 8.87
CA ALA A 349 -2.06 -30.30 10.11
C ALA A 349 -1.39 -30.96 11.32
N GLY A 350 -0.84 -30.15 12.23
CA GLY A 350 -0.11 -30.59 13.41
C GLY A 350 1.40 -30.74 13.22
N SER A 351 1.91 -30.53 12.00
CA SER A 351 3.33 -30.63 11.65
C SER A 351 4.11 -29.33 11.91
N TYR A 352 5.40 -29.34 11.56
CA TYR A 352 6.32 -28.22 11.74
C TYR A 352 6.83 -27.71 10.40
N VAL A 353 7.00 -26.40 10.30
CA VAL A 353 7.64 -25.72 9.17
C VAL A 353 8.78 -24.85 9.69
N LEU A 354 9.77 -24.61 8.85
CA LEU A 354 10.81 -23.64 9.11
C LEU A 354 10.36 -22.26 8.60
N ASN A 355 10.38 -21.25 9.48
CA ASN A 355 10.31 -19.86 9.04
C ASN A 355 11.72 -19.37 8.73
N ASN A 356 12.02 -19.15 7.45
CA ASN A 356 13.38 -18.82 7.00
C ASN A 356 13.83 -17.41 7.43
N ARG A 357 12.91 -16.47 7.70
CA ARG A 357 13.27 -15.13 8.22
C ARG A 357 13.81 -15.19 9.64
N SER A 358 13.13 -15.94 10.50
CA SER A 358 13.48 -16.01 11.94
C SER A 358 14.37 -17.19 12.30
N GLY A 359 14.53 -18.16 11.39
CA GLY A 359 15.20 -19.44 11.65
C GLY A 359 14.44 -20.35 12.61
N ASN A 360 13.23 -19.97 13.02
CA ASN A 360 12.46 -20.69 14.02
C ASN A 360 11.61 -21.81 13.40
N LYS A 361 11.47 -22.90 14.16
CA LYS A 361 10.51 -23.97 13.86
C LYS A 361 9.13 -23.58 14.35
N GLU A 362 8.20 -23.44 13.43
CA GLU A 362 6.82 -23.06 13.68
C GLU A 362 5.91 -24.28 13.59
N ARG A 363 5.07 -24.48 14.61
CA ARG A 363 4.11 -25.60 14.62
C ARG A 363 2.79 -25.15 14.03
N ILE A 364 2.37 -25.76 12.92
CA ILE A 364 1.08 -25.47 12.30
C ILE A 364 0.03 -26.38 12.94
N SER A 365 -0.77 -25.85 13.86
CA SER A 365 -1.70 -26.66 14.66
C SER A 365 -2.91 -27.12 13.84
N ARG A 366 -3.48 -26.23 13.03
CA ARG A 366 -4.62 -26.49 12.16
C ARG A 366 -4.47 -25.72 10.86
N ILE A 367 -5.06 -26.27 9.80
CA ILE A 367 -5.14 -25.65 8.48
C ILE A 367 -6.61 -25.51 8.12
N TYR A 368 -6.97 -24.36 7.54
CA TYR A 368 -8.32 -24.05 7.10
C TYR A 368 -8.30 -23.67 5.62
N GLN A 369 -9.30 -24.17 4.88
CA GLN A 369 -9.67 -23.62 3.59
C GLN A 369 -10.72 -22.53 3.81
N MET A 370 -10.41 -21.32 3.38
CA MET A 370 -11.25 -20.16 3.60
C MET A 370 -12.32 -20.03 2.52
N HIS A 371 -13.51 -19.64 2.92
CA HIS A 371 -14.59 -19.24 2.03
C HIS A 371 -15.16 -17.92 2.54
N ALA A 372 -14.64 -16.81 2.00
CA ALA A 372 -14.84 -15.48 2.56
C ALA A 372 -14.44 -15.46 4.05
N ASN A 373 -15.41 -15.35 4.96
CA ASN A 373 -15.19 -15.34 6.41
C ASN A 373 -15.41 -16.70 7.10
N LYS A 374 -15.81 -17.76 6.37
CA LYS A 374 -16.04 -19.10 6.94
C LYS A 374 -14.79 -19.96 6.86
N GLN A 375 -14.41 -20.56 7.98
CA GLN A 375 -13.24 -21.45 8.07
C GLN A 375 -13.66 -22.92 7.94
N ASN A 376 -13.19 -23.62 6.90
CA ASN A 376 -13.41 -25.06 6.75
C ASN A 376 -12.12 -25.81 7.11
N PRO A 377 -12.07 -26.59 8.20
CA PRO A 377 -10.85 -27.30 8.60
C PRO A 377 -10.48 -28.37 7.57
N ILE A 378 -9.20 -28.44 7.21
CA ILE A 378 -8.64 -29.46 6.31
C ILE A 378 -7.48 -30.19 7.00
N GLU A 379 -7.27 -31.44 6.64
CA GLU A 379 -6.22 -32.29 7.23
C GLU A 379 -4.83 -31.95 6.68
N TYR A 380 -4.75 -31.50 5.43
CA TYR A 380 -3.50 -31.20 4.74
C TYR A 380 -3.72 -30.17 3.63
N ILE A 381 -2.63 -29.57 3.16
CA ILE A 381 -2.58 -28.69 1.99
C ILE A 381 -1.41 -29.11 1.09
N GLU A 382 -1.60 -29.03 -0.23
CA GLU A 382 -0.62 -29.50 -1.22
C GLU A 382 -0.19 -28.37 -2.16
N ALA A 383 0.84 -28.62 -2.97
CA ALA A 383 1.33 -27.71 -3.99
C ALA A 383 0.19 -27.17 -4.88
N GLY A 384 0.13 -25.85 -5.06
CA GLY A 384 -0.89 -25.18 -5.87
C GLY A 384 -2.10 -24.66 -5.08
N ASP A 385 -2.31 -25.10 -3.84
CA ASP A 385 -3.43 -24.66 -3.01
C ASP A 385 -3.12 -23.38 -2.20
N ILE A 386 -4.20 -22.68 -1.81
CA ILE A 386 -4.18 -21.52 -0.92
C ILE A 386 -4.99 -21.86 0.34
N GLY A 387 -4.43 -21.59 1.51
CA GLY A 387 -5.09 -21.88 2.79
C GLY A 387 -4.61 -20.98 3.92
N ALA A 388 -5.18 -21.17 5.11
CA ALA A 388 -4.84 -20.42 6.31
C ALA A 388 -4.37 -21.35 7.43
N ALA A 389 -3.24 -21.02 8.06
CA ALA A 389 -2.65 -21.74 9.18
C ALA A 389 -2.95 -21.04 10.51
N VAL A 390 -3.10 -21.84 11.58
CA VAL A 390 -3.25 -21.36 12.97
C VAL A 390 -2.28 -22.08 13.90
N GLY A 391 -1.86 -21.38 14.97
CA GLY A 391 -1.07 -21.94 16.07
C GLY A 391 0.44 -21.69 15.97
N PHE A 392 0.85 -20.83 15.04
CA PHE A 392 2.21 -20.33 14.90
C PHE A 392 2.52 -19.20 15.90
N LYS A 393 3.80 -18.91 16.11
CA LYS A 393 4.28 -17.87 17.03
C LYS A 393 4.68 -16.59 16.29
N ASP A 394 5.56 -16.69 15.30
CA ASP A 394 6.17 -15.54 14.61
C ASP A 394 6.17 -15.73 13.08
N ILE A 395 5.00 -15.90 12.48
CA ILE A 395 4.83 -15.82 11.01
C ILE A 395 4.27 -14.44 10.68
N LYS A 396 4.94 -13.76 9.75
CA LYS A 396 4.55 -12.45 9.23
C LYS A 396 4.29 -12.52 7.73
N THR A 397 3.61 -11.49 7.21
CA THR A 397 3.40 -11.34 5.78
C THR A 397 4.75 -11.20 5.05
N GLY A 398 4.95 -11.97 3.99
CA GLY A 398 6.21 -12.07 3.24
C GLY A 398 7.12 -13.20 3.69
N ASP A 399 6.83 -13.88 4.81
CA ASP A 399 7.67 -14.97 5.30
C ASP A 399 7.57 -16.22 4.40
N THR A 400 8.71 -16.87 4.16
CA THR A 400 8.77 -18.17 3.49
C THR A 400 8.72 -19.30 4.52
N LEU A 401 7.76 -20.19 4.35
CA LEU A 401 7.59 -21.42 5.13
C LEU A 401 8.14 -22.60 4.32
N SER A 402 9.15 -23.29 4.82
CA SER A 402 9.77 -24.41 4.10
C SER A 402 9.89 -25.68 4.94
N ASP A 403 10.21 -26.79 4.28
CA ASP A 403 10.69 -28.00 4.96
C ASP A 403 11.97 -27.72 5.76
N GLU A 404 12.10 -28.36 6.93
CA GLU A 404 13.22 -28.13 7.85
C GLU A 404 14.56 -28.61 7.30
N LYS A 405 14.57 -29.65 6.46
CA LYS A 405 15.80 -30.23 5.92
C LYS A 405 16.21 -29.61 4.59
N ASN A 406 15.29 -28.90 3.95
CA ASN A 406 15.45 -28.33 2.62
C ASN A 406 15.00 -26.87 2.61
N PRO A 407 15.71 -25.99 3.34
CA PRO A 407 15.34 -24.59 3.44
C PRO A 407 15.41 -23.89 2.09
N ILE A 408 14.52 -22.93 1.88
CA ILE A 408 14.48 -22.07 0.71
C ILE A 408 13.86 -20.74 1.13
N VAL A 409 14.42 -19.63 0.65
CA VAL A 409 13.86 -18.29 0.80
C VAL A 409 13.26 -17.88 -0.54
N LEU A 410 11.95 -17.71 -0.57
CA LEU A 410 11.28 -17.13 -1.73
C LEU A 410 11.46 -15.61 -1.70
N GLU A 411 11.50 -15.00 -2.88
CA GLU A 411 11.58 -13.54 -3.01
C GLU A 411 10.44 -12.87 -2.22
N SER A 412 10.84 -11.96 -1.32
CA SER A 412 9.94 -11.24 -0.42
C SER A 412 9.23 -10.10 -1.14
N MET A 413 8.07 -9.73 -0.63
CA MET A 413 7.32 -8.58 -1.14
C MET A 413 7.97 -7.29 -0.66
N ASN A 414 8.26 -6.37 -1.59
CA ASN A 414 8.66 -5.01 -1.25
C ASN A 414 7.42 -4.15 -1.02
N PHE A 415 7.31 -3.57 0.17
CA PHE A 415 6.20 -2.71 0.55
C PHE A 415 6.62 -1.24 0.44
N PRO A 416 5.78 -0.37 -0.15
CA PRO A 416 6.09 1.05 -0.22
C PRO A 416 6.05 1.69 1.18
N ASP A 417 6.82 2.75 1.35
CA ASP A 417 6.78 3.55 2.56
C ASP A 417 5.44 4.29 2.72
N PRO A 418 4.93 4.46 3.96
CA PRO A 418 3.72 5.22 4.22
C PRO A 418 3.89 6.69 3.82
N VAL A 419 2.81 7.28 3.30
CA VAL A 419 2.83 8.61 2.68
C VAL A 419 2.13 9.68 3.53
N ILE A 420 1.30 9.29 4.49
CA ILE A 420 0.59 10.20 5.40
C ILE A 420 0.76 9.73 6.85
N GLY A 421 0.91 10.67 7.78
CA GLY A 421 0.95 10.41 9.21
C GLY A 421 0.00 11.32 9.98
N ILE A 422 -0.69 10.78 10.98
CA ILE A 422 -1.54 11.52 11.92
C ILE A 422 -1.14 11.20 13.36
N ALA A 423 -1.29 12.18 14.26
CA ALA A 423 -1.15 11.94 15.69
C ALA A 423 -2.44 11.35 16.24
N VAL A 424 -2.32 10.30 17.04
CA VAL A 424 -3.43 9.67 17.75
C VAL A 424 -3.18 9.65 19.23
N GLU A 425 -4.19 10.06 19.99
CA GLU A 425 -4.17 10.08 21.44
C GLU A 425 -5.39 9.34 22.00
N PRO A 426 -5.23 8.46 23.00
CA PRO A 426 -6.35 7.75 23.58
C PRO A 426 -7.22 8.73 24.38
N LYS A 427 -8.55 8.63 24.24
CA LYS A 427 -9.47 9.51 24.99
C LYS A 427 -9.38 9.34 26.50
N THR A 428 -9.00 8.16 26.97
CA THR A 428 -8.87 7.87 28.39
C THR A 428 -7.51 7.25 28.70
N LYS A 429 -6.99 7.48 29.92
CA LYS A 429 -5.73 6.87 30.37
C LYS A 429 -5.78 5.34 30.41
N ALA A 430 -6.98 4.76 30.62
CA ALA A 430 -7.17 3.31 30.65
C ALA A 430 -7.03 2.65 29.26
N ASP A 431 -7.13 3.46 28.20
CA ASP A 431 -7.05 2.96 26.82
C ASP A 431 -5.63 3.05 26.25
N VAL A 432 -4.66 3.63 26.97
CA VAL A 432 -3.25 3.73 26.53
C VAL A 432 -2.66 2.34 26.24
N ASP A 433 -2.75 1.42 27.21
CA ASP A 433 -2.19 0.07 27.06
C ASP A 433 -2.92 -0.72 25.96
N LYS A 434 -4.25 -0.58 25.88
CA LYS A 434 -5.06 -1.23 24.85
C LYS A 434 -4.76 -0.70 23.45
N MET A 435 -4.56 0.62 23.34
CA MET A 435 -4.20 1.28 22.10
C MET A 435 -2.86 0.75 21.60
N GLY A 436 -1.84 0.67 22.47
CA GLY A 436 -0.53 0.12 22.11
C GLY A 436 -0.62 -1.33 21.59
N MET A 437 -1.40 -2.18 22.27
CA MET A 437 -1.62 -3.56 21.83
C MET A 437 -2.40 -3.67 20.52
N ALA A 438 -3.42 -2.82 20.32
CA ALA A 438 -4.24 -2.82 19.12
C ALA A 438 -3.48 -2.31 17.90
N LEU A 439 -2.72 -1.21 18.06
CA LEU A 439 -1.85 -0.65 17.03
C LEU A 439 -0.77 -1.65 16.58
N ALA A 440 -0.18 -2.38 17.53
CA ALA A 440 0.79 -3.43 17.21
C ALA A 440 0.18 -4.58 16.39
N LYS A 441 -1.06 -4.97 16.69
CA LYS A 441 -1.79 -5.99 15.90
C LYS A 441 -2.13 -5.49 14.50
N LEU A 442 -2.59 -4.25 14.37
CA LEU A 442 -2.87 -3.65 13.06
C LEU A 442 -1.60 -3.54 12.20
N ALA A 443 -0.47 -3.14 12.79
CA ALA A 443 0.82 -3.08 12.09
C ALA A 443 1.36 -4.48 11.70
N GLU A 444 0.93 -5.53 12.39
CA GLU A 444 1.27 -6.91 12.01
C GLU A 444 0.42 -7.41 10.83
N GLU A 445 -0.84 -6.97 10.74
CA GLU A 445 -1.73 -7.26 9.60
C GLU A 445 -1.33 -6.47 8.34
N ASP A 446 -0.91 -5.21 8.51
CA ASP A 446 -0.52 -4.31 7.42
C ASP A 446 0.90 -3.71 7.62
N PRO A 447 1.92 -4.14 6.84
CA PRO A 447 3.29 -3.65 6.91
C PRO A 447 3.44 -2.23 6.35
N THR A 448 2.45 -1.71 5.61
CA THR A 448 2.42 -0.30 5.17
C THR A 448 1.88 0.62 6.27
N PHE A 449 1.33 0.05 7.34
CA PHE A 449 0.95 0.78 8.54
C PHE A 449 2.09 0.80 9.56
N THR A 450 2.60 2.00 9.85
CA THR A 450 3.68 2.17 10.82
C THR A 450 3.22 2.97 12.02
N VAL A 451 3.75 2.60 13.18
CA VAL A 451 3.43 3.25 14.46
C VAL A 451 4.74 3.67 15.09
N ARG A 452 4.91 4.96 15.29
CA ARG A 452 6.08 5.52 15.98
C ARG A 452 5.63 6.36 17.16
N THR A 453 6.37 6.29 18.25
CA THR A 453 6.22 7.27 19.34
C THR A 453 7.23 8.37 19.08
N ASP A 454 6.75 9.60 18.92
CA ASP A 454 7.63 10.75 18.85
C ASP A 454 8.17 11.05 20.26
N HIS A 455 9.48 10.96 20.43
CA HIS A 455 10.13 11.19 21.71
C HIS A 455 10.15 12.68 22.11
N ALA A 456 10.00 13.60 21.15
CA ALA A 456 9.98 15.04 21.43
C ALA A 456 8.61 15.48 21.95
N SER A 457 7.53 15.14 21.23
CA SER A 457 6.16 15.49 21.65
C SER A 457 5.53 14.49 22.62
N GLY A 458 6.04 13.26 22.69
CA GLY A 458 5.43 12.16 23.44
C GLY A 458 4.18 11.56 22.77
N GLN A 459 3.82 12.03 21.57
CA GLN A 459 2.63 11.59 20.84
C GLN A 459 2.89 10.28 20.11
N THR A 460 1.85 9.45 19.97
CA THR A 460 1.88 8.31 19.07
C THR A 460 1.46 8.77 17.68
N ILE A 461 2.36 8.65 16.70
CA ILE A 461 2.10 8.98 15.30
C ILE A 461 1.88 7.66 14.56
N ILE A 462 0.73 7.56 13.91
CA ILE A 462 0.41 6.46 13.01
C ILE A 462 0.53 6.93 11.57
N SER A 463 1.12 6.11 10.70
CA SER A 463 1.33 6.46 9.29
C SER A 463 0.85 5.35 8.37
N GLY A 464 0.28 5.71 7.23
CA GLY A 464 -0.33 4.80 6.26
C GLY A 464 -0.28 5.32 4.82
N MET A 465 -1.02 4.65 3.93
CA MET A 465 -0.97 4.88 2.47
C MET A 465 -1.89 6.01 1.96
N GLY A 466 -2.79 6.51 2.80
CA GLY A 466 -3.73 7.56 2.47
C GLY A 466 -4.69 7.87 3.62
N GLU A 467 -5.51 8.89 3.44
CA GLU A 467 -6.48 9.37 4.43
C GLU A 467 -7.56 8.31 4.70
N LEU A 468 -8.09 7.69 3.64
CA LEU A 468 -9.09 6.63 3.77
C LEU A 468 -8.50 5.40 4.49
N HIS A 469 -7.23 5.08 4.23
CA HIS A 469 -6.53 4.02 4.98
C HIS A 469 -6.53 4.31 6.49
N LEU A 470 -6.05 5.50 6.89
CA LEU A 470 -5.95 5.86 8.30
C LEU A 470 -7.33 5.95 8.98
N ASP A 471 -8.34 6.48 8.29
CA ASP A 471 -9.72 6.54 8.77
C ASP A 471 -10.27 5.15 9.09
N ILE A 472 -10.04 4.18 8.20
CA ILE A 472 -10.48 2.80 8.40
C ILE A 472 -9.73 2.17 9.58
N LEU A 473 -8.43 2.40 9.71
CA LEU A 473 -7.68 1.87 10.86
C LEU A 473 -8.15 2.47 12.19
N VAL A 474 -8.46 3.76 12.23
CA VAL A 474 -9.03 4.41 13.43
C VAL A 474 -10.42 3.88 13.75
N ASP A 475 -11.27 3.65 12.74
CA ASP A 475 -12.58 3.03 12.95
C ASP A 475 -12.44 1.56 13.42
N ARG A 476 -11.48 0.80 12.90
CA ARG A 476 -11.16 -0.56 13.38
C ARG A 476 -10.71 -0.54 14.85
N LEU A 477 -9.86 0.41 15.27
CA LEU A 477 -9.51 0.58 16.69
C LEU A 477 -10.76 0.75 17.56
N LYS A 478 -11.73 1.54 17.10
CA LYS A 478 -12.98 1.76 17.81
C LYS A 478 -13.88 0.53 17.83
N ARG A 479 -14.13 -0.12 16.70
CA ARG A 479 -15.11 -1.22 16.57
C ARG A 479 -14.56 -2.56 17.06
N GLU A 480 -13.35 -2.93 16.65
CA GLU A 480 -12.75 -4.23 16.94
C GLU A 480 -12.08 -4.26 18.32
N PHE A 481 -11.33 -3.20 18.65
CA PHE A 481 -10.54 -3.14 19.88
C PHE A 481 -11.19 -2.34 21.00
N LYS A 482 -12.32 -1.67 20.72
CA LYS A 482 -13.06 -0.82 21.68
C LYS A 482 -12.18 0.30 22.26
N VAL A 483 -11.29 0.86 21.44
CA VAL A 483 -10.38 1.96 21.79
C VAL A 483 -10.81 3.19 21.01
N GLU A 484 -11.27 4.23 21.72
CA GLU A 484 -11.53 5.52 21.09
C GLU A 484 -10.28 6.41 21.16
N VAL A 485 -9.87 6.91 20.00
CA VAL A 485 -8.75 7.85 19.87
C VAL A 485 -9.24 9.20 19.36
N ASN A 486 -8.57 10.26 19.78
CA ASN A 486 -8.65 11.58 19.16
C ASN A 486 -7.58 11.63 18.07
N GLN A 487 -7.95 12.19 16.92
CA GLN A 487 -7.05 12.43 15.81
C GLN A 487 -6.60 13.88 15.81
N GLY A 488 -5.33 14.12 15.52
CA GLY A 488 -4.77 15.46 15.38
C GLY A 488 -3.66 15.50 14.33
N GLU A 489 -3.33 16.70 13.88
CA GLU A 489 -2.14 16.91 13.06
C GLU A 489 -0.89 16.60 13.89
N PRO A 490 0.11 15.90 13.34
CA PRO A 490 1.39 15.72 14.00
C PRO A 490 1.98 17.06 14.41
N GLN A 491 2.48 17.15 15.65
CA GLN A 491 3.17 18.36 16.07
C GLN A 491 4.46 18.52 15.26
N VAL A 492 4.61 19.71 14.68
CA VAL A 492 5.86 20.12 14.05
C VAL A 492 6.85 20.44 15.16
N GLU A 493 8.02 19.80 15.11
CA GLU A 493 9.14 20.13 15.98
C GLU A 493 9.69 21.49 15.53
N TYR A 494 9.18 22.58 16.11
CA TYR A 494 9.80 23.90 15.96
C TYR A 494 11.04 23.98 16.82
N LYS A 495 12.00 24.82 16.42
CA LYS A 495 13.18 25.16 17.20
C LYS A 495 13.29 26.66 17.40
N GLU A 496 14.15 27.09 18.29
CA GLU A 496 14.45 28.51 18.48
C GLU A 496 15.92 28.80 18.18
N ALA A 497 16.19 29.99 17.64
CA ALA A 497 17.54 30.49 17.41
C ALA A 497 17.65 31.95 17.81
N ILE A 498 18.86 32.36 18.17
CA ILE A 498 19.20 33.74 18.49
C ILE A 498 19.94 34.35 17.30
N THR A 499 19.54 35.53 16.86
CA THR A 499 20.10 36.19 15.67
C THR A 499 21.08 37.32 15.98
N ARG A 500 21.07 37.85 17.22
CA ARG A 500 21.88 39.01 17.62
C ARG A 500 22.68 38.72 18.89
N GLU A 501 23.77 39.46 19.07
CA GLU A 501 24.52 39.42 20.32
C GLU A 501 23.86 40.29 21.40
N ALA A 502 23.77 39.77 22.63
CA ALA A 502 23.30 40.48 23.81
C ALA A 502 24.27 40.26 24.98
N GLN A 503 24.75 41.34 25.59
CA GLN A 503 25.59 41.28 26.79
C GLN A 503 24.72 41.53 28.04
N HIS A 504 24.88 40.70 29.06
CA HIS A 504 24.09 40.78 30.29
C HIS A 504 24.95 40.50 31.52
N ARG A 505 24.57 41.09 32.66
CA ARG A 505 25.12 40.79 33.98
C ARG A 505 24.02 40.27 34.87
N GLU A 506 24.19 39.06 35.38
CA GLU A 506 23.23 38.42 36.27
C GLU A 506 23.86 38.18 37.64
N THR A 507 23.15 38.57 38.70
CA THR A 507 23.58 38.33 40.08
C THR A 507 22.51 37.56 40.85
N TYR A 508 22.83 36.31 41.20
CA TYR A 508 22.02 35.50 42.11
C TYR A 508 22.47 35.71 43.55
N LYS A 509 21.64 36.36 44.36
CA LYS A 509 21.87 36.57 45.79
C LYS A 509 20.64 36.16 46.59
N LYS A 510 20.77 35.13 47.44
CA LYS A 510 19.67 34.68 48.31
C LYS A 510 20.16 34.37 49.72
N GLN A 511 19.48 34.93 50.71
CA GLN A 511 19.78 34.71 52.12
C GLN A 511 18.58 34.02 52.78
N SER A 512 18.63 32.70 52.89
CA SER A 512 17.56 31.88 53.46
C SER A 512 18.06 31.21 54.74
N GLY A 513 17.97 31.89 55.89
CA GLY A 513 18.13 31.34 57.26
C GLY A 513 19.41 30.54 57.63
N GLY A 514 20.25 30.15 56.66
CA GLY A 514 21.48 29.37 56.77
C GLY A 514 22.56 29.94 55.85
N ARG A 515 23.46 29.09 55.32
CA ARG A 515 24.55 29.52 54.41
C ARG A 515 23.99 30.35 53.24
N GLY A 516 24.57 31.52 52.99
CA GLY A 516 24.14 32.39 51.90
C GLY A 516 24.39 31.74 50.55
N LYS A 517 23.67 32.20 49.53
CA LYS A 517 23.90 31.82 48.13
C LYS A 517 24.28 33.06 47.33
N PHE A 518 25.42 32.99 46.63
CA PHE A 518 25.94 34.07 45.81
C PHE A 518 26.58 33.57 44.52
N GLY A 519 26.18 34.13 43.37
CA GLY A 519 26.87 33.96 42.10
C GLY A 519 26.62 35.18 41.21
N ASP A 520 27.67 35.75 40.64
CA ASP A 520 27.58 36.93 39.75
C ASP A 520 28.37 36.66 38.48
N ILE A 521 27.72 36.80 37.33
CA ILE A 521 28.30 36.50 36.01
C ILE A 521 28.03 37.65 35.04
N VAL A 522 29.03 37.97 34.22
CA VAL A 522 28.93 38.88 33.07
C VAL A 522 29.25 38.09 31.83
N PHE A 523 28.28 37.98 30.91
CA PHE A 523 28.43 37.16 29.72
C PHE A 523 27.84 37.85 28.49
N ARG A 524 28.28 37.38 27.32
CA ARG A 524 27.69 37.72 26.03
C ARG A 524 27.05 36.47 25.41
N LEU A 525 25.80 36.61 25.03
CA LEU A 525 24.98 35.62 24.36
C LEU A 525 24.89 35.96 22.88
N GLY A 526 24.97 34.98 21.97
CA GLY A 526 24.81 35.22 20.54
C GLY A 526 24.64 33.94 19.72
N PRO A 527 24.47 34.06 18.39
CA PRO A 527 24.51 32.90 17.50
C PRO A 527 25.87 32.18 17.58
N ALA A 528 25.87 30.87 17.36
CA ALA A 528 27.11 30.09 17.30
C ALA A 528 27.95 30.49 16.08
N ASP A 529 29.28 30.51 16.24
CA ASP A 529 30.18 30.76 15.12
C ASP A 529 30.19 29.57 14.17
N GLU A 530 30.27 29.82 12.88
CA GLU A 530 30.52 28.76 11.91
C GLU A 530 31.95 28.22 12.05
N VAL A 531 32.07 26.90 12.14
CA VAL A 531 33.34 26.16 12.12
C VAL A 531 33.32 25.26 10.88
N ASP A 532 34.30 25.42 9.98
CA ASP A 532 34.39 24.68 8.71
C ASP A 532 33.12 24.77 7.83
N GLY A 533 32.47 25.94 7.82
CA GLY A 533 31.27 26.20 7.03
C GLY A 533 29.99 25.54 7.58
N LYS A 534 30.01 25.08 8.83
CA LYS A 534 28.84 24.53 9.53
C LYS A 534 28.73 25.12 10.93
N VAL A 535 27.49 25.33 11.38
CA VAL A 535 27.22 25.72 12.76
C VAL A 535 27.33 24.47 13.66
N PRO A 536 28.20 24.46 14.68
CA PRO A 536 28.31 23.32 15.59
C PRO A 536 27.03 23.16 16.42
N MET A 537 26.54 21.92 16.53
CA MET A 537 25.41 21.60 17.40
C MET A 537 25.83 21.65 18.87
N GLY A 538 25.00 22.29 19.70
CA GLY A 538 25.20 22.45 21.14
C GLY A 538 25.70 23.84 21.55
N LEU A 539 26.11 23.94 22.82
CA LEU A 539 26.62 25.17 23.42
C LEU A 539 28.09 25.39 23.03
N GLN A 540 28.39 26.47 22.33
CA GLN A 540 29.75 26.98 22.15
C GLN A 540 30.10 27.89 23.32
N PHE A 541 30.75 27.34 24.35
CA PHE A 541 31.14 28.08 25.54
C PHE A 541 32.59 28.57 25.47
N VAL A 542 32.80 29.88 25.56
CA VAL A 542 34.12 30.52 25.56
C VAL A 542 34.34 31.22 26.90
N ASN A 543 35.39 30.84 27.61
CA ASN A 543 35.76 31.47 28.87
C ASN A 543 36.88 32.50 28.66
N GLU A 544 36.56 33.79 28.84
CA GLU A 544 37.52 34.90 28.77
C GLU A 544 37.83 35.53 30.14
N VAL A 545 37.37 34.92 31.24
CA VAL A 545 37.57 35.45 32.59
C VAL A 545 39.07 35.57 32.93
N LYS A 546 39.50 36.77 33.32
CA LYS A 546 40.88 37.09 33.73
C LYS A 546 40.95 37.36 35.24
N GLY A 547 42.11 37.11 35.85
CA GLY A 547 42.38 37.53 37.23
C GLY A 547 41.77 36.70 38.36
N GLY A 548 41.07 35.59 38.07
CA GLY A 548 40.51 34.70 39.10
C GLY A 548 39.22 35.21 39.75
N ASN A 549 38.55 36.19 39.13
CA ASN A 549 37.27 36.76 39.57
C ASN A 549 36.14 35.72 39.68
N ILE A 550 36.25 34.62 38.94
CA ILE A 550 35.48 33.39 39.15
C ILE A 550 36.49 32.23 39.27
N PRO A 551 36.47 31.46 40.37
CA PRO A 551 37.26 30.23 40.50
C PRO A 551 36.99 29.25 39.35
N ARG A 552 38.05 28.63 38.82
CA ARG A 552 37.94 27.68 37.68
C ARG A 552 37.02 26.49 37.96
N GLU A 553 36.84 26.13 39.23
CA GLU A 553 35.94 25.08 39.69
C GLU A 553 34.45 25.37 39.47
N PHE A 554 34.05 26.65 39.35
CA PHE A 554 32.64 27.03 39.12
C PHE A 554 32.29 27.22 37.65
N ILE A 555 33.29 27.30 36.76
CA ILE A 555 33.07 27.49 35.31
C ILE A 555 32.24 26.34 34.70
N PRO A 556 32.51 25.05 35.00
CA PRO A 556 31.68 23.96 34.48
C PRO A 556 30.21 24.03 34.93
N ALA A 557 29.94 24.63 36.10
CA ALA A 557 28.58 24.80 36.59
C ALA A 557 27.83 25.91 35.83
N ILE A 558 28.52 26.98 35.44
CA ILE A 558 27.99 28.04 34.58
C ILE A 558 27.66 27.46 33.20
N GLU A 559 28.61 26.73 32.59
CA GLU A 559 28.42 26.06 31.29
C GLU A 559 27.23 25.10 31.32
N LYS A 560 27.14 24.26 32.37
CA LYS A 560 26.01 23.37 32.59
C LYS A 560 24.68 24.13 32.70
N GLY A 561 24.68 25.27 33.40
CA GLY A 561 23.51 26.13 33.53
C GLY A 561 22.99 26.64 32.18
N PHE A 562 23.88 27.13 31.31
CA PHE A 562 23.51 27.54 29.94
C PHE A 562 23.08 26.35 29.06
N LYS A 563 23.77 25.21 29.16
CA LYS A 563 23.43 24.00 28.41
C LYS A 563 22.04 23.47 28.77
N GLU A 564 21.65 23.51 30.04
CA GLU A 564 20.30 23.16 30.46
C GLU A 564 19.27 24.22 30.07
N ALA A 565 19.65 25.50 30.06
CA ALA A 565 18.77 26.59 29.65
C ALA A 565 18.42 26.55 28.15
N MET A 566 19.35 26.09 27.28
CA MET A 566 19.10 25.93 25.84
C MET A 566 17.96 24.96 25.49
N LYS A 567 17.60 24.05 26.41
CA LYS A 567 16.46 23.14 26.21
C LYS A 567 15.11 23.84 26.21
N GLN A 568 15.05 25.09 26.71
CA GLN A 568 13.84 25.90 26.75
C GLN A 568 14.12 27.28 26.14
N GLY A 569 13.73 27.46 24.90
CA GLY A 569 13.87 28.71 24.17
C GLY A 569 13.07 29.88 24.79
N PRO A 570 13.48 31.12 24.54
CA PRO A 570 12.86 32.32 25.11
C PRO A 570 11.45 32.68 24.60
N LEU A 571 11.03 32.22 23.41
CA LEU A 571 9.78 32.62 22.77
C LEU A 571 8.60 31.73 23.14
N ALA A 572 8.69 30.45 22.78
CA ALA A 572 7.64 29.44 22.89
C ALA A 572 8.10 28.21 23.69
N GLY A 573 9.37 28.17 24.11
CA GLY A 573 9.92 27.11 24.94
C GLY A 573 10.50 25.94 24.15
N TYR A 574 10.69 26.09 22.84
CA TYR A 574 11.30 25.07 21.99
C TYR A 574 12.81 25.02 22.19
N GLU A 575 13.41 23.85 21.97
CA GLU A 575 14.86 23.66 22.14
C GLU A 575 15.66 24.49 21.13
N MET A 576 16.81 25.00 21.57
CA MET A 576 17.79 25.66 20.74
C MET A 576 18.92 24.69 20.37
N ASP A 577 19.14 24.47 19.08
CA ASP A 577 20.19 23.56 18.61
C ASP A 577 21.60 24.09 18.85
N SER A 578 21.81 25.39 18.72
CA SER A 578 23.14 26.00 18.77
C SER A 578 23.08 27.39 19.39
N MET A 579 24.05 27.70 20.24
CA MET A 579 24.18 29.00 20.88
C MET A 579 25.62 29.23 21.32
N LYS A 580 26.11 30.46 21.23
CA LYS A 580 27.40 30.85 21.78
C LYS A 580 27.24 31.67 23.05
N VAL A 581 28.04 31.33 24.04
CA VAL A 581 28.15 32.07 25.29
C VAL A 581 29.61 32.38 25.53
N VAL A 582 29.94 33.67 25.64
CA VAL A 582 31.26 34.15 26.05
C VAL A 582 31.16 34.66 27.48
N LEU A 583 31.78 33.97 28.42
CA LEU A 583 31.89 34.42 29.81
C LEU A 583 33.02 35.45 29.92
N LEU A 584 32.65 36.70 30.17
CA LEU A 584 33.57 37.84 30.15
C LEU A 584 34.19 38.09 31.52
N ASP A 585 33.36 38.12 32.57
CA ASP A 585 33.79 38.44 33.94
C ASP A 585 32.75 37.96 34.97
N GLY A 586 32.98 38.20 36.26
CA GLY A 586 31.98 38.00 37.31
C GLY A 586 32.54 38.25 38.71
N SER A 587 31.82 37.79 39.73
CA SER A 587 32.32 37.85 41.11
C SER A 587 31.82 36.68 41.95
N PHE A 588 32.58 36.34 43.01
CA PHE A 588 32.22 35.30 43.97
C PHE A 588 32.42 35.77 45.41
N HIS A 589 31.70 35.15 46.34
CA HIS A 589 31.87 35.34 47.77
C HIS A 589 32.49 34.07 48.38
N PRO A 590 33.63 34.14 49.08
CA PRO A 590 34.37 32.94 49.52
C PRO A 590 33.58 31.94 50.38
N VAL A 591 32.53 32.40 51.08
CA VAL A 591 31.76 31.58 52.03
C VAL A 591 30.39 31.17 51.49
N ASP A 592 29.81 32.00 50.61
CA ASP A 592 28.41 31.91 50.17
C ASP A 592 28.28 31.52 48.69
N SER A 593 29.38 31.44 47.94
CA SER A 593 29.35 30.95 46.57
C SER A 593 29.47 29.44 46.52
N ASP A 594 28.57 28.81 45.76
CA ASP A 594 28.58 27.40 45.44
C ASP A 594 28.28 27.18 43.95
N ALA A 595 28.58 25.97 43.44
CA ALA A 595 28.36 25.63 42.04
C ALA A 595 26.89 25.81 41.60
N LEU A 596 25.94 25.50 42.49
CA LEU A 596 24.51 25.62 42.21
C LEU A 596 24.08 27.08 42.04
N SER A 597 24.69 28.01 42.78
CA SER A 597 24.40 29.44 42.71
C SER A 597 24.83 30.02 41.37
N PHE A 598 25.98 29.59 40.83
CA PHE A 598 26.43 29.95 39.50
C PHE A 598 25.61 29.29 38.37
N GLU A 599 25.18 28.04 38.56
CA GLU A 599 24.26 27.36 37.62
C GLU A 599 22.91 28.10 37.53
N LEU A 600 22.35 28.53 38.67
CA LEU A 600 21.10 29.29 38.73
C LEU A 600 21.26 30.70 38.14
N ALA A 601 22.38 31.38 38.40
CA ALA A 601 22.70 32.67 37.79
C ALA A 601 22.77 32.55 36.26
N ALA A 602 23.36 31.49 35.71
CA ALA A 602 23.39 31.23 34.26
C ALA A 602 21.97 31.05 33.69
N LYS A 603 21.12 30.26 34.35
CA LYS A 603 19.72 30.04 33.93
C LYS A 603 18.86 31.31 33.97
N MET A 604 19.02 32.14 35.01
CA MET A 604 18.31 33.42 35.11
C MET A 604 18.81 34.42 34.07
N GLY A 605 20.14 34.55 33.94
CA GLY A 605 20.76 35.44 32.98
C GLY A 605 20.37 35.10 31.55
N TYR A 606 20.33 33.82 31.19
CA TYR A 606 19.84 33.37 29.88
C TYR A 606 18.43 33.90 29.59
N LYS A 607 17.49 33.77 30.53
CA LYS A 607 16.09 34.21 30.32
C LYS A 607 15.96 35.70 30.06
N GLU A 608 16.82 36.52 30.68
CA GLU A 608 16.82 37.97 30.49
C GLU A 608 17.55 38.38 29.22
N ALA A 609 18.75 37.82 28.98
CA ALA A 609 19.58 38.12 27.83
C ALA A 609 18.94 37.66 26.51
N ALA A 610 18.34 36.46 26.48
CA ALA A 610 17.77 35.87 25.27
C ALA A 610 16.61 36.70 24.68
N ARG A 611 15.85 37.43 25.52
CA ARG A 611 14.82 38.37 25.05
C ARG A 611 15.38 39.52 24.23
N SER A 612 16.58 39.97 24.58
CA SER A 612 17.27 41.08 23.90
C SER A 612 18.11 40.61 22.71
N ALA A 613 18.29 39.30 22.55
CA ALA A 613 19.15 38.69 21.53
C ALA A 613 18.43 38.44 20.18
N GLY A 614 17.18 38.90 20.02
CA GLY A 614 16.43 38.75 18.77
C GLY A 614 16.15 37.29 18.43
N ALA A 615 15.49 36.58 19.34
CA ALA A 615 15.10 35.19 19.13
C ALA A 615 14.10 35.06 17.97
N VAL A 616 14.23 33.99 17.19
CA VAL A 616 13.35 33.62 16.07
C VAL A 616 12.94 32.16 16.20
N ILE A 617 11.78 31.81 15.64
CA ILE A 617 11.34 30.43 15.51
C ILE A 617 11.89 29.87 14.20
N LEU A 618 12.37 28.63 14.27
CA LEU A 618 12.78 27.84 13.13
C LEU A 618 11.76 26.73 12.87
N GLU A 619 11.43 26.52 11.60
CA GLU A 619 10.59 25.40 11.14
C GLU A 619 11.42 24.41 10.32
N PRO A 620 11.06 23.12 10.34
CA PRO A 620 11.75 22.10 9.55
C PRO A 620 11.36 22.20 8.07
N ILE A 621 12.37 22.30 7.20
CA ILE A 621 12.24 22.28 5.75
C ILE A 621 12.55 20.88 5.24
N MET A 622 11.66 20.38 4.40
CA MET A 622 11.73 19.07 3.76
C MET A 622 12.24 19.22 2.33
N LYS A 623 13.11 18.31 1.91
CA LYS A 623 13.45 18.10 0.50
C LYS A 623 12.42 17.16 -0.09
N LEU A 624 11.61 17.68 -1.00
CA LEU A 624 10.52 16.99 -1.69
C LEU A 624 10.94 16.63 -3.11
N GLU A 625 10.62 15.43 -3.55
CA GLU A 625 10.69 15.00 -4.94
C GLU A 625 9.30 14.49 -5.38
N VAL A 626 8.76 15.05 -6.46
CA VAL A 626 7.45 14.67 -7.02
C VAL A 626 7.66 14.12 -8.43
N LEU A 627 7.22 12.90 -8.68
CA LEU A 627 7.18 12.30 -10.01
C LEU A 627 5.76 12.42 -10.56
N THR A 628 5.60 13.02 -11.74
CA THR A 628 4.27 13.30 -12.32
C THR A 628 4.29 13.30 -13.85
N PRO A 629 3.17 13.01 -14.53
CA PRO A 629 3.05 13.24 -15.97
C PRO A 629 3.25 14.72 -16.34
N GLU A 630 3.74 14.97 -17.55
CA GLU A 630 4.01 16.34 -18.04
C GLU A 630 2.76 17.23 -18.06
N GLU A 631 1.60 16.65 -18.34
CA GLU A 631 0.30 17.34 -18.38
C GLU A 631 -0.08 18.01 -17.05
N ASN A 632 0.28 17.39 -15.92
CA ASN A 632 -0.10 17.82 -14.57
C ASN A 632 0.99 18.66 -13.89
N MET A 633 2.13 18.85 -14.55
CA MET A 633 3.29 19.54 -13.97
C MET A 633 2.96 20.98 -13.55
N GLY A 634 2.20 21.71 -14.37
CA GLY A 634 1.85 23.10 -14.11
C GLY A 634 1.06 23.29 -12.81
N ASP A 635 0.04 22.44 -12.59
CA ASP A 635 -0.80 22.49 -11.40
C ASP A 635 -0.04 22.12 -10.12
N ILE A 636 0.85 21.13 -10.19
CA ILE A 636 1.69 20.71 -9.06
C ILE A 636 2.66 21.81 -8.67
N VAL A 637 3.33 22.44 -9.65
CA VAL A 637 4.22 23.57 -9.37
C VAL A 637 3.44 24.75 -8.78
N GLY A 638 2.21 25.00 -9.24
CA GLY A 638 1.31 25.99 -8.66
C GLY A 638 0.98 25.73 -7.18
N ASP A 639 0.62 24.49 -6.83
CA ASP A 639 0.32 24.11 -5.45
C ASP A 639 1.54 24.19 -4.54
N LEU A 640 2.71 23.72 -4.99
CA LEU A 640 3.96 23.83 -4.23
C LEU A 640 4.33 25.28 -3.93
N ASN A 641 4.17 26.19 -4.89
CA ASN A 641 4.39 27.62 -4.64
C ASN A 641 3.41 28.19 -3.62
N ARG A 642 2.14 27.77 -3.66
CA ARG A 642 1.12 28.16 -2.68
C ARG A 642 1.47 27.68 -1.26
N ARG A 643 2.12 26.53 -1.15
CA ARG A 643 2.62 25.91 0.09
C ARG A 643 4.00 26.42 0.53
N ARG A 644 4.45 27.58 0.02
CA ARG A 644 5.76 28.17 0.32
C ARG A 644 6.94 27.28 -0.10
N GLY A 645 6.71 26.35 -1.02
CA GLY A 645 7.73 25.50 -1.61
C GLY A 645 8.62 26.28 -2.58
N GLN A 646 9.92 26.08 -2.47
CA GLN A 646 10.90 26.60 -3.43
C GLN A 646 11.30 25.48 -4.39
N ILE A 647 11.01 25.66 -5.68
CA ILE A 647 11.40 24.69 -6.70
C ILE A 647 12.90 24.81 -6.96
N ASN A 648 13.63 23.72 -6.72
CA ASN A 648 15.08 23.65 -6.88
C ASN A 648 15.47 23.18 -8.28
N ASN A 649 14.79 22.17 -8.81
CA ASN A 649 15.09 21.62 -10.13
C ASN A 649 13.87 20.88 -10.72
N MET A 650 13.85 20.77 -12.06
CA MET A 650 12.88 19.97 -12.81
C MET A 650 13.64 19.10 -13.81
N ASP A 651 13.58 17.78 -13.62
CA ASP A 651 14.30 16.78 -14.43
C ASP A 651 13.30 15.89 -15.20
N ASP A 652 13.77 15.26 -16.28
CA ASP A 652 13.04 14.23 -17.02
C ASP A 652 13.47 12.82 -16.58
N ARG A 653 12.52 11.94 -16.30
CA ARG A 653 12.79 10.54 -15.93
C ARG A 653 11.77 9.60 -16.58
N ALA A 654 12.23 8.80 -17.55
CA ALA A 654 11.46 7.72 -18.18
C ALA A 654 10.04 8.14 -18.66
N GLY A 655 9.92 9.31 -19.29
CA GLY A 655 8.64 9.84 -19.79
C GLY A 655 7.76 10.52 -18.72
N SER A 656 8.24 10.66 -17.49
CA SER A 656 7.62 11.46 -16.42
C SER A 656 8.52 12.64 -16.03
N LYS A 657 7.92 13.70 -15.50
CA LYS A 657 8.63 14.86 -14.94
C LYS A 657 8.92 14.64 -13.47
N VAL A 658 10.11 15.03 -13.02
CA VAL A 658 10.54 15.01 -11.62
C VAL A 658 10.69 16.45 -11.14
N VAL A 659 9.86 16.87 -10.20
CA VAL A 659 9.91 18.20 -9.58
C VAL A 659 10.56 18.09 -8.21
N LYS A 660 11.73 18.72 -8.04
CA LYS A 660 12.45 18.77 -6.75
C LYS A 660 12.22 20.13 -6.09
N ALA A 661 11.74 20.12 -4.85
CA ALA A 661 11.40 21.33 -4.11
C ALA A 661 11.86 21.27 -2.65
N SER A 662 12.05 22.44 -2.02
CA SER A 662 12.23 22.60 -0.59
C SER A 662 10.97 23.21 0.00
N VAL A 663 10.28 22.49 0.89
CA VAL A 663 8.96 22.88 1.40
C VAL A 663 8.90 22.74 2.93
N PRO A 664 8.30 23.68 3.66
CA PRO A 664 8.09 23.53 5.11
C PRO A 664 7.21 22.33 5.44
N LEU A 665 7.60 21.51 6.43
CA LEU A 665 6.81 20.33 6.85
C LEU A 665 5.40 20.72 7.29
N SER A 666 5.24 21.89 7.91
CA SER A 666 3.97 22.45 8.37
C SER A 666 2.93 22.62 7.24
N GLU A 667 3.38 22.82 6.01
CA GLU A 667 2.52 23.02 4.83
C GLU A 667 2.27 21.73 4.05
N MET A 668 2.86 20.60 4.49
CA MET A 668 2.81 19.32 3.78
C MET A 668 1.77 18.35 4.34
N PHE A 669 1.08 18.73 5.42
CA PHE A 669 -0.03 17.94 5.95
C PHE A 669 -1.15 17.80 4.90
N GLY A 670 -1.56 16.57 4.62
CA GLY A 670 -2.55 16.26 3.59
C GLY A 670 -2.08 16.52 2.14
N TYR A 671 -0.78 16.75 1.90
CA TYR A 671 -0.27 17.05 0.55
C TYR A 671 -0.57 15.92 -0.44
N VAL A 672 -0.45 14.66 -0.02
CA VAL A 672 -0.70 13.49 -0.88
C VAL A 672 -2.12 13.49 -1.44
N THR A 673 -3.13 13.85 -0.63
CA THR A 673 -4.54 13.95 -1.08
C THR A 673 -4.69 15.03 -2.15
N THR A 674 -4.05 16.18 -1.95
CA THR A 674 -4.06 17.28 -2.93
C THR A 674 -3.32 16.86 -4.21
N LEU A 675 -2.15 16.24 -4.08
CA LEU A 675 -1.34 15.75 -5.18
C LEU A 675 -2.08 14.71 -6.03
N ARG A 676 -2.79 13.77 -5.40
CA ARG A 676 -3.64 12.79 -6.10
C ARG A 676 -4.75 13.50 -6.87
N THR A 677 -5.39 14.50 -6.28
CA THR A 677 -6.45 15.27 -6.97
C THR A 677 -5.90 16.01 -8.20
N LEU A 678 -4.76 16.69 -8.07
CA LEU A 678 -4.13 17.44 -9.15
C LEU A 678 -3.58 16.54 -10.28
N SER A 679 -3.15 15.32 -9.94
CA SER A 679 -2.53 14.38 -10.88
C SER A 679 -3.47 13.28 -11.36
N SER A 680 -4.76 13.33 -11.01
CA SER A 680 -5.69 12.20 -11.19
C SER A 680 -5.14 10.87 -10.64
N GLY A 681 -4.37 10.94 -9.55
CA GLY A 681 -3.76 9.81 -8.86
C GLY A 681 -2.47 9.27 -9.50
N ARG A 682 -1.95 9.90 -10.56
CA ARG A 682 -0.75 9.43 -11.28
C ARG A 682 0.58 9.89 -10.69
N ALA A 683 0.58 10.92 -9.85
CA ALA A 683 1.79 11.45 -9.25
C ALA A 683 2.16 10.76 -7.94
N THR A 684 3.46 10.64 -7.68
CA THR A 684 4.02 10.16 -6.41
C THR A 684 4.95 11.22 -5.82
N SER A 685 5.10 11.21 -4.49
CA SER A 685 6.00 12.13 -3.80
C SER A 685 6.82 11.43 -2.73
N THR A 686 8.09 11.81 -2.60
CA THR A 686 8.98 11.39 -1.51
C THR A 686 9.53 12.63 -0.80
N MET A 687 9.68 12.55 0.52
CA MET A 687 10.15 13.68 1.33
C MET A 687 11.17 13.26 2.38
N GLU A 688 12.24 14.03 2.51
CA GLU A 688 13.31 13.82 3.49
C GLU A 688 13.59 15.13 4.25
N PHE A 689 14.02 15.03 5.52
CA PHE A 689 14.43 16.22 6.26
C PHE A 689 15.65 16.87 5.61
N SER A 690 15.62 18.18 5.41
CA SER A 690 16.75 18.93 4.87
C SER A 690 17.47 19.73 5.95
N HIS A 691 16.80 20.73 6.53
CA HIS A 691 17.38 21.65 7.50
C HIS A 691 16.26 22.45 8.20
N TYR A 692 16.63 23.21 9.24
CA TYR A 692 15.75 24.19 9.87
C TYR A 692 15.94 25.58 9.25
N ALA A 693 14.84 26.29 8.99
CA ALA A 693 14.87 27.66 8.46
C ALA A 693 13.98 28.61 9.27
N GLU A 694 14.27 29.91 9.21
CA GLU A 694 13.49 30.94 9.91
C GLU A 694 12.03 30.94 9.45
N THR A 695 11.11 30.83 10.42
CA THR A 695 9.67 30.83 10.16
C THR A 695 9.20 32.26 9.86
N PRO A 696 8.38 32.47 8.82
CA PRO A 696 7.78 33.77 8.54
C PRO A 696 7.04 34.35 9.75
N SER A 697 7.14 35.66 9.96
CA SER A 697 6.69 36.32 11.20
C SER A 697 5.21 36.10 11.53
N ASN A 698 4.35 36.03 10.51
CA ASN A 698 2.92 35.75 10.68
C ASN A 698 2.65 34.36 11.26
N ILE A 699 3.39 33.34 10.82
CA ILE A 699 3.27 31.96 11.31
C ILE A 699 3.94 31.83 12.67
N ALA A 700 5.09 32.45 12.86
CA ALA A 700 5.81 32.46 14.13
C ALA A 700 4.93 33.02 15.27
N ASP A 701 4.20 34.13 15.04
CA ASP A 701 3.29 34.69 16.04
C ASP A 701 2.18 33.72 16.45
N ASP A 702 1.62 32.96 15.50
CA ASP A 702 0.57 32.00 15.78
C ASP A 702 1.08 30.75 16.48
N VAL A 703 2.30 30.29 16.15
CA VAL A 703 3.00 29.22 16.90
C VAL A 703 3.24 29.66 18.35
N ILE A 704 3.71 30.89 18.57
CA ILE A 704 3.93 31.45 19.91
C ILE A 704 2.62 31.52 20.70
N LYS A 705 1.52 31.96 20.08
CA LYS A 705 0.20 32.00 20.72
C LYS A 705 -0.29 30.61 21.11
N LYS A 706 -0.17 29.62 20.22
CA LYS A 706 -0.57 28.23 20.51
C LYS A 706 0.23 27.64 21.67
N ALA A 707 1.55 27.85 21.69
CA ALA A 707 2.41 27.37 22.77
C ALA A 707 2.08 28.04 24.13
N LYS A 708 1.74 29.34 24.13
CA LYS A 708 1.38 30.09 25.35
C LYS A 708 -0.07 29.91 25.81
N GLY A 709 -0.97 29.54 24.90
CA GLY A 709 -2.40 29.33 25.18
C GLY A 709 -2.75 27.98 25.81
N ASN A 710 -1.82 27.01 25.76
CA ASN A 710 -1.95 25.70 26.41
C ASN A 710 -1.26 25.63 27.79
N ALA A 711 -0.85 26.78 28.36
CA ALA A 711 -0.19 26.88 29.67
C ALA A 711 -1.16 27.21 30.81
#